data_AF-G3VSU1-F1
#
_entry.id   AF-G3VSU1-F1
#
_cell.length_a   1.000
_cell.length_b   1.000
_cell.length_c   1.000
_cell.angle_alpha   90.00
_cell.angle_beta   90.00
_cell.angle_gamma   90.00
#
_symmetry.space_group_name_H-M   'P 1'
#
loop_
_entity.id
_entity.type
_entity.pdbx_description
1 polymer ?
#
loop_
_entity_poly.entity_id
_entity_poly.type
_entity_poly.pdbx_seq_one_letter_code
_entity_poly.pdbx_strand_id
1 'polypeptide(L)'
;MPLDWKTLWRVNPDDLPRQEELADDLLVSLSKVEVKDLKDENQENVVHLFQITQSLMKMKAQEAELALEEVEKAGEEQAKFGKYLVKKKFKINNMAQQSAGGRDTRFLRDEIRELEKQLEQKDRELEDMEKEMEKEKKINEQLALRNEEAENENSKLRRENEQLRQDIIDYQKQIDSQKETLMSRRGEDSDYRLQLSKKNFELVQYLDEIQNLTEANEKIEIQNEEMRKNLEESVQEMEKMTDKYNRMKIIVQQTDDLMDQLKKERLQVQELTELLKAKDEEDDPIMAAVNAKVEEWKRILASKDDEIIEYQQILCNLREKLRNAQLDSDKNVIALQQGIQERDGQIKMLTEQIEQYTKEMETNTLIFEDLRNELRHKRGSSVVSQLNHFVEMQSKLQNLEQKNKNAERTAELAEADAREKDKELVETLKRLKDYEAGLYGLEEAVAEIKTYKSQVKIRDREIEALTTEMNKLELKMNDFLDENEDLRERLGLDPKTMIDLTEFRKNKNLKQQQYQAENQILLKEIESLEEERLELKQKIRKMAQDKVKKSGTLADDLHMTNVFNQELRMEERKSVDSGNIDEFKLKNEHLSKELNEKERDLERNRIVTAKFQNKVKELVEEKEQLEEGLKEILQTIKELQTEPGIKGETPLIIPSLEKLVNALDSKNAAGVFDANLHLKAQVDQLIGRNKELREELKNARKEATDCSQHLAKVNLKVENLEKEICLLRKAKGSNVVFRGIDLPDGMTPSSANIINSQNEYLIHILQVVNFL
;
A
#
# COMPACT_ATOMS: atom_id res chain seq x y z
N MET A 1 -39.32 7.03 -17.03
CA MET A 1 -40.66 7.33 -17.60
C MET A 1 -40.69 6.66 -18.96
N PRO A 2 -41.68 5.83 -19.32
CA PRO A 2 -41.69 5.18 -20.62
C PRO A 2 -41.75 6.23 -21.74
N LEU A 3 -40.94 6.05 -22.78
CA LEU A 3 -40.95 6.89 -23.98
C LEU A 3 -42.35 6.86 -24.61
N ASP A 4 -42.93 8.04 -24.87
CA ASP A 4 -44.16 8.11 -25.66
C ASP A 4 -43.81 8.00 -27.14
N TRP A 5 -43.78 6.78 -27.65
CA TRP A 5 -43.51 6.51 -29.05
C TRP A 5 -44.49 7.21 -30.00
N LYS A 6 -45.72 7.52 -29.56
CA LYS A 6 -46.69 8.22 -30.41
C LYS A 6 -46.35 9.69 -30.62
N THR A 7 -45.65 10.32 -29.69
CA THR A 7 -45.17 11.70 -29.85
C THR A 7 -43.89 11.70 -30.68
N LEU A 8 -42.96 10.79 -30.44
CA LEU A 8 -41.71 10.67 -31.22
C LEU A 8 -41.96 10.39 -32.71
N TRP A 9 -42.91 9.53 -33.05
CA TRP A 9 -43.25 9.27 -34.45
C TRP A 9 -43.94 10.46 -35.15
N ARG A 10 -44.46 11.45 -34.42
CA ARG A 10 -44.98 12.69 -35.02
C ARG A 10 -43.89 13.71 -35.30
N VAL A 11 -42.72 13.53 -34.70
CA VAL A 11 -41.56 14.41 -34.89
C VAL A 11 -40.84 13.98 -36.16
N ASN A 12 -40.74 14.90 -37.11
CA ASN A 12 -39.91 14.71 -38.30
C ASN A 12 -38.48 15.19 -37.99
N PRO A 13 -37.45 14.33 -38.01
CA PRO A 13 -36.07 14.71 -37.71
C PRO A 13 -35.55 15.87 -38.58
N ASP A 14 -35.97 15.96 -39.84
CA ASP A 14 -35.51 16.99 -40.78
C ASP A 14 -36.09 18.39 -40.51
N ASP A 15 -37.27 18.47 -39.86
CA ASP A 15 -37.93 19.73 -39.54
C ASP A 15 -37.58 20.24 -38.13
N LEU A 16 -36.94 19.39 -37.32
CA LEU A 16 -36.57 19.67 -35.94
C LEU A 16 -35.69 20.93 -35.76
N PRO A 17 -34.72 21.24 -36.65
CA PRO A 17 -33.94 22.49 -36.57
C PRO A 17 -34.75 23.79 -36.67
N ARG A 18 -36.02 23.72 -37.08
CA ARG A 18 -36.91 24.89 -37.18
C ARG A 18 -37.85 25.02 -35.99
N GLN A 19 -37.78 24.10 -35.02
CA GLN A 19 -38.70 23.99 -33.89
C GLN A 19 -37.91 23.91 -32.58
N GLU A 20 -37.34 25.05 -32.17
CA GLU A 20 -36.44 25.15 -31.01
C GLU A 20 -37.11 24.72 -29.69
N GLU A 21 -38.32 25.20 -29.40
CA GLU A 21 -39.07 24.81 -28.18
C GLU A 21 -39.32 23.30 -28.10
N LEU A 22 -39.70 22.70 -29.23
CA LEU A 22 -39.95 21.26 -29.32
C LEU A 22 -38.65 20.45 -29.22
N ALA A 23 -37.55 20.98 -29.74
CA ALA A 23 -36.23 20.36 -29.62
C ALA A 23 -35.71 20.35 -28.18
N ASP A 24 -35.92 21.45 -27.43
CA ASP A 24 -35.52 21.54 -26.02
C ASP A 24 -36.37 20.62 -25.12
N ASP A 25 -37.68 20.56 -25.34
CA ASP A 25 -38.56 19.62 -24.64
C ASP A 25 -38.17 18.15 -24.93
N LEU A 26 -37.86 17.84 -26.19
CA LEU A 26 -37.37 16.51 -26.57
C LEU A 26 -36.02 16.20 -25.94
N LEU A 27 -35.08 17.14 -25.88
CA LEU A 27 -33.78 16.95 -25.24
C LEU A 27 -33.92 16.59 -23.75
N VAL A 28 -34.83 17.27 -23.03
CA VAL A 28 -35.12 16.97 -21.62
C VAL A 28 -35.76 15.59 -21.47
N SER A 29 -36.62 15.18 -22.40
CA SER A 29 -37.27 13.87 -22.36
C SER A 29 -36.30 12.73 -22.72
N LEU A 30 -35.42 12.94 -23.71
CA LEU A 30 -34.49 11.94 -24.23
C LEU A 30 -33.26 11.76 -23.34
N SER A 31 -32.84 12.80 -22.61
CA SER A 31 -31.74 12.70 -21.63
C SER A 31 -32.04 11.78 -20.44
N LYS A 32 -33.33 11.45 -20.21
CA LYS A 32 -33.80 10.59 -19.12
C LYS A 32 -34.03 9.13 -19.54
N VAL A 33 -33.71 8.78 -20.78
CA VAL A 33 -33.88 7.44 -21.34
C VAL A 33 -32.69 6.56 -20.96
N GLU A 34 -32.95 5.43 -20.30
CA GLU A 34 -31.90 4.47 -19.96
C GLU A 34 -31.91 3.27 -20.92
N VAL A 35 -30.78 2.55 -20.97
CA VAL A 35 -30.62 1.34 -21.81
C VAL A 35 -31.68 0.27 -21.50
N LYS A 36 -32.21 0.24 -20.27
CA LYS A 36 -33.27 -0.69 -19.86
C LYS A 36 -34.60 -0.43 -20.59
N ASP A 37 -34.88 0.84 -20.92
CA ASP A 37 -36.11 1.27 -21.58
C ASP A 37 -36.15 0.90 -23.07
N LEU A 38 -35.03 0.41 -23.63
CA LEU A 38 -34.85 0.09 -25.05
C LEU A 38 -34.67 -1.42 -25.33
N LYS A 39 -34.59 -2.28 -24.30
CA LYS A 39 -34.24 -3.71 -24.46
C LYS A 39 -35.29 -4.53 -25.20
N ASP A 40 -36.57 -4.16 -25.10
CA ASP A 40 -37.70 -4.91 -25.66
C ASP A 40 -38.41 -4.15 -26.80
N GLU A 41 -37.80 -3.09 -27.33
CA GLU A 41 -38.39 -2.19 -28.32
C GLU A 41 -38.11 -2.60 -29.77
N ASN A 42 -39.01 -2.21 -30.68
CA ASN A 42 -38.89 -2.54 -32.10
C ASN A 42 -37.68 -1.85 -32.75
N GLN A 43 -37.03 -2.54 -33.69
CA GLN A 43 -35.87 -1.98 -34.41
C GLN A 43 -36.20 -0.65 -35.12
N GLU A 44 -37.40 -0.50 -35.66
CA GLU A 44 -37.86 0.75 -36.29
C GLU A 44 -37.97 1.91 -35.29
N ASN A 45 -38.43 1.65 -34.07
CA ASN A 45 -38.52 2.64 -33.00
C ASN A 45 -37.13 3.15 -32.60
N VAL A 46 -36.16 2.24 -32.45
CA VAL A 46 -34.77 2.58 -32.11
C VAL A 46 -34.09 3.37 -33.23
N VAL A 47 -34.36 3.03 -34.49
CA VAL A 47 -33.82 3.77 -35.65
C VAL A 47 -34.41 5.18 -35.72
N HIS A 48 -35.72 5.34 -35.53
CA HIS A 48 -36.38 6.66 -35.53
C HIS A 48 -35.89 7.54 -34.36
N LEU A 49 -35.74 6.94 -33.18
CA LEU A 49 -35.15 7.59 -32.01
C LEU A 49 -33.73 8.09 -32.32
N PHE A 50 -32.91 7.26 -32.98
CA PHE A 50 -31.56 7.63 -33.38
C PHE A 50 -31.53 8.79 -34.38
N GLN A 51 -32.50 8.87 -35.31
CA GLN A 51 -32.59 9.98 -36.25
C GLN A 51 -32.96 11.31 -35.56
N ILE A 52 -33.88 11.26 -34.58
CA ILE A 52 -34.24 12.42 -33.76
C ILE A 52 -33.05 12.88 -32.93
N THR A 53 -32.38 11.97 -32.21
CA THR A 53 -31.20 12.31 -31.39
C THR A 53 -30.05 12.82 -32.24
N GLN A 54 -29.80 12.24 -33.42
CA GLN A 54 -28.80 12.73 -34.36
C GLN A 54 -29.08 14.18 -34.81
N SER A 55 -30.35 14.52 -35.04
CA SER A 55 -30.75 15.87 -35.45
C SER A 55 -30.62 16.87 -34.31
N LEU A 56 -31.00 16.49 -33.08
CA LEU A 56 -30.76 17.28 -31.87
C LEU A 56 -29.27 17.51 -31.61
N MET A 57 -28.43 16.49 -31.78
CA MET A 57 -26.99 16.63 -31.62
C MET A 57 -26.38 17.59 -32.64
N LYS A 58 -26.84 17.57 -33.89
CA LYS A 58 -26.40 18.53 -34.92
C LYS A 58 -26.79 19.96 -34.55
N MET A 59 -28.00 20.17 -34.04
CA MET A 59 -28.44 21.49 -33.57
C MET A 59 -27.60 21.98 -32.38
N LYS A 60 -27.44 21.16 -31.34
CA LYS A 60 -26.64 21.55 -30.16
C LYS A 60 -25.16 21.77 -30.48
N ALA A 61 -24.61 21.04 -31.45
CA ALA A 61 -23.26 21.30 -31.96
C ALA A 61 -23.16 22.68 -32.66
N GLN A 62 -24.17 23.07 -33.44
CA GLN A 62 -24.23 24.39 -34.09
C GLN A 62 -24.43 25.53 -33.07
N GLU A 63 -25.31 25.34 -32.08
CA GLU A 63 -25.49 26.30 -30.98
C GLU A 63 -24.18 26.51 -30.20
N ALA A 64 -23.45 25.42 -29.91
CA ALA A 64 -22.16 25.51 -29.22
C ALA A 64 -21.09 26.22 -30.07
N GLU A 65 -21.07 26.01 -31.39
CA GLU A 65 -20.15 26.69 -32.30
C GLU A 65 -20.43 28.20 -32.38
N LEU A 66 -21.72 28.59 -32.46
CA LEU A 66 -22.13 30.00 -32.43
C LEU A 66 -21.78 30.67 -31.09
N ALA A 67 -22.00 29.97 -29.96
CA ALA A 67 -21.64 30.47 -28.64
C ALA A 67 -20.11 30.66 -28.50
N LEU A 68 -19.30 29.75 -29.04
CA LEU A 68 -17.85 29.88 -29.06
C LEU A 68 -17.40 31.07 -29.91
N GLU A 69 -18.02 31.29 -31.07
CA GLU A 69 -17.72 32.44 -31.94
C GLU A 69 -18.07 33.78 -31.25
N GLU A 70 -19.18 33.85 -30.52
CA GLU A 70 -19.55 35.04 -29.73
C GLU A 70 -18.55 35.30 -28.59
N VAL A 71 -18.11 34.27 -27.89
CA VAL A 71 -17.07 34.37 -26.84
C VAL A 71 -15.74 34.83 -27.42
N GLU A 72 -15.34 34.31 -28.59
CA GLU A 72 -14.12 34.73 -29.27
C GLU A 72 -14.18 36.19 -29.71
N LYS A 73 -15.30 36.63 -30.31
CA LYS A 73 -15.53 38.05 -30.67
C LYS A 73 -15.47 38.97 -29.45
N ALA A 74 -16.12 38.60 -28.36
CA ALA A 74 -16.06 39.35 -27.10
C ALA A 74 -14.62 39.42 -26.55
N GLY A 75 -13.88 38.31 -26.62
CA GLY A 75 -12.47 38.24 -26.24
C GLY A 75 -11.57 39.14 -27.10
N GLU A 76 -11.80 39.18 -28.42
CA GLU A 76 -11.10 40.08 -29.33
C GLU A 76 -11.38 41.55 -29.04
N GLU A 77 -12.63 41.91 -28.79
CA GLU A 77 -13.03 43.27 -28.45
C GLU A 77 -12.41 43.71 -27.12
N GLN A 78 -12.42 42.84 -26.11
CA GLN A 78 -11.76 43.08 -24.83
C GLN A 78 -10.24 43.24 -25.00
N ALA A 79 -9.60 42.43 -25.85
CA ALA A 79 -8.17 42.55 -26.15
C ALA A 79 -7.84 43.85 -26.92
N LYS A 80 -8.69 44.26 -27.86
CA LYS A 80 -8.58 45.54 -28.58
C LYS A 80 -8.72 46.73 -27.62
N PHE A 81 -9.69 46.67 -26.70
CA PHE A 81 -9.88 47.69 -25.66
C PHE A 81 -8.70 47.74 -24.67
N GLY A 82 -8.20 46.59 -24.24
CA GLY A 82 -7.00 46.48 -23.39
C GLY A 82 -5.76 47.09 -24.06
N LYS A 83 -5.52 46.78 -25.34
CA LYS A 83 -4.43 47.39 -26.13
C LYS A 83 -4.60 48.90 -26.27
N TYR A 84 -5.82 49.40 -26.47
CA TYR A 84 -6.11 50.83 -26.52
C TYR A 84 -5.78 51.53 -25.19
N LEU A 85 -6.17 50.94 -24.05
CA LEU A 85 -5.86 51.48 -22.72
C LEU A 85 -4.36 51.50 -22.41
N VAL A 86 -3.63 50.43 -22.78
CA VAL A 86 -2.17 50.38 -22.63
C VAL A 86 -1.49 51.46 -23.47
N LYS A 87 -1.94 51.66 -24.72
CA LYS A 87 -1.40 52.70 -25.61
C LYS A 87 -1.71 54.11 -25.11
N LYS A 88 -2.88 54.32 -24.49
CA LYS A 88 -3.28 55.59 -23.87
C LYS A 88 -2.48 55.86 -22.59
N LYS A 89 -2.26 54.86 -21.73
CA LYS A 89 -1.36 54.96 -20.55
C LYS A 89 0.07 55.30 -20.95
N PHE A 90 0.60 54.66 -22.00
CA PHE A 90 1.95 54.94 -22.49
C PHE A 90 2.08 56.38 -23.01
N LYS A 91 1.08 56.88 -23.75
CA LYS A 91 1.04 58.28 -24.18
C LYS A 91 0.96 59.28 -23.02
N ILE A 92 0.12 59.03 -22.02
CA ILE A 92 0.02 59.88 -20.82
C ILE A 92 1.35 59.88 -20.06
N ASN A 93 2.01 58.73 -19.91
CA ASN A 93 3.29 58.62 -19.22
C ASN A 93 4.41 59.38 -19.97
N ASN A 94 4.45 59.30 -21.31
CA ASN A 94 5.41 60.07 -22.11
C ASN A 94 5.12 61.57 -22.14
N MET A 95 3.85 61.98 -22.14
CA MET A 95 3.46 63.40 -22.09
C MET A 95 3.73 64.01 -20.71
N ALA A 96 3.62 63.24 -19.63
CA ALA A 96 4.00 63.66 -18.28
C ALA A 96 5.52 63.90 -18.14
N GLN A 97 6.36 63.20 -18.92
CA GLN A 97 7.82 63.39 -18.90
C GLN A 97 8.34 64.52 -19.81
N GLN A 98 7.56 65.02 -20.77
CA GLN A 98 8.05 65.97 -21.78
C GLN A 98 7.48 67.39 -21.71
N SER A 99 6.56 67.70 -20.78
CA SER A 99 6.00 69.06 -20.66
C SER A 99 6.69 69.91 -19.58
N ALA A 100 8.01 70.10 -19.72
CA ALA A 100 8.74 71.21 -19.12
C ALA A 100 9.17 72.17 -20.23
N GLY A 101 8.34 73.17 -20.55
CA GLY A 101 8.72 74.26 -21.44
C GLY A 101 7.68 74.59 -22.51
N GLY A 102 6.98 75.71 -22.31
CA GLY A 102 5.82 76.09 -23.11
C GLY A 102 6.10 76.60 -24.53
N ARG A 103 5.07 76.46 -25.37
CA ARG A 103 4.65 77.47 -26.35
C ARG A 103 3.28 77.21 -26.98
N ASP A 104 2.65 76.06 -26.72
CA ASP A 104 1.36 75.68 -27.33
C ASP A 104 0.17 75.64 -26.34
N THR A 105 0.12 76.64 -25.46
CA THR A 105 -0.86 76.66 -24.37
C THR A 105 -2.29 77.00 -24.81
N ARG A 106 -2.56 77.36 -26.08
CA ARG A 106 -3.95 77.65 -26.52
C ARG A 106 -4.69 76.41 -27.00
N PHE A 107 -4.10 75.63 -27.91
CA PHE A 107 -4.70 74.39 -28.38
C PHE A 107 -4.88 73.36 -27.26
N LEU A 108 -3.87 73.21 -26.39
CA LEU A 108 -4.00 72.36 -25.21
C LEU A 108 -5.06 72.88 -24.23
N ARG A 109 -5.26 74.21 -24.09
CA ARG A 109 -6.33 74.76 -23.26
C ARG A 109 -7.72 74.57 -23.86
N ASP A 110 -7.84 74.55 -25.18
CA ASP A 110 -9.11 74.34 -25.87
C ASP A 110 -9.47 72.84 -25.89
N GLU A 111 -8.48 71.96 -26.06
CA GLU A 111 -8.64 70.51 -25.92
C GLU A 111 -8.93 70.10 -24.47
N ILE A 112 -8.27 70.73 -23.48
CA ILE A 112 -8.62 70.57 -22.06
C ILE A 112 -10.05 71.03 -21.80
N ARG A 113 -10.48 72.19 -22.34
CA ARG A 113 -11.86 72.66 -22.17
C ARG A 113 -12.90 71.75 -22.80
N GLU A 114 -12.61 71.15 -23.96
CA GLU A 114 -13.53 70.20 -24.59
C GLU A 114 -13.60 68.88 -23.82
N LEU A 115 -12.45 68.40 -23.31
CA LEU A 115 -12.41 67.22 -22.43
C LEU A 115 -13.11 67.48 -21.09
N GLU A 116 -12.94 68.66 -20.49
CA GLU A 116 -13.66 69.09 -19.28
C GLU A 116 -15.16 69.12 -19.54
N LYS A 117 -15.61 69.66 -20.68
CA LYS A 117 -17.04 69.67 -21.06
C LYS A 117 -17.60 68.27 -21.28
N GLN A 118 -16.83 67.37 -21.89
CA GLN A 118 -17.23 65.96 -22.05
C GLN A 118 -17.28 65.23 -20.71
N LEU A 119 -16.37 65.55 -19.79
CA LEU A 119 -16.37 65.01 -18.44
C LEU A 119 -17.60 65.52 -17.67
N GLU A 120 -17.88 66.82 -17.69
CA GLU A 120 -19.10 67.40 -17.11
C GLU A 120 -20.40 66.86 -17.74
N GLN A 121 -20.38 66.48 -19.02
CA GLN A 121 -21.51 65.81 -19.64
C GLN A 121 -21.68 64.39 -19.10
N LYS A 122 -20.59 63.63 -18.97
CA LYS A 122 -20.61 62.28 -18.42
C LYS A 122 -20.97 62.26 -16.93
N ASP A 123 -20.51 63.24 -16.16
CA ASP A 123 -20.88 63.39 -14.75
C ASP A 123 -22.38 63.67 -14.60
N ARG A 124 -22.97 64.49 -15.49
CA ARG A 124 -24.43 64.70 -15.51
C ARG A 124 -25.20 63.44 -15.90
N GLU A 125 -24.74 62.68 -16.89
CA GLU A 125 -25.34 61.39 -17.26
C GLU A 125 -25.27 60.39 -16.10
N LEU A 126 -24.16 60.36 -15.34
CA LEU A 126 -24.03 59.53 -14.14
C LEU A 126 -24.98 59.97 -13.02
N GLU A 127 -25.08 61.28 -12.75
CA GLU A 127 -26.03 61.80 -11.75
C GLU A 127 -27.49 61.46 -12.10
N ASP A 128 -27.86 61.50 -13.38
CA ASP A 128 -29.22 61.17 -13.81
C ASP A 128 -29.49 59.66 -13.72
N MET A 129 -28.52 58.81 -14.09
CA MET A 129 -28.61 57.36 -13.88
C MET A 129 -28.68 57.00 -12.39
N GLU A 130 -27.94 57.69 -11.52
CA GLU A 130 -28.01 57.50 -10.06
C GLU A 130 -29.40 57.87 -9.53
N LYS A 131 -30.01 58.96 -10.02
CA LYS A 131 -31.39 59.35 -9.65
C LYS A 131 -32.43 58.34 -10.14
N GLU A 132 -32.26 57.76 -11.32
CA GLU A 132 -33.14 56.71 -11.82
C GLU A 132 -33.01 55.43 -11.00
N MET A 133 -31.78 55.01 -10.69
CA MET A 133 -31.52 53.88 -9.82
C MET A 133 -32.12 54.09 -8.42
N GLU A 134 -32.05 55.30 -7.88
CA GLU A 134 -32.64 55.63 -6.57
C GLU A 134 -34.18 55.58 -6.60
N LYS A 135 -34.82 55.94 -7.72
CA LYS A 135 -36.27 55.77 -7.90
C LYS A 135 -36.64 54.28 -8.02
N GLU A 136 -35.87 53.51 -8.77
CA GLU A 136 -36.09 52.06 -8.88
C GLU A 136 -35.93 51.36 -7.53
N LYS A 137 -34.92 51.72 -6.73
CA LYS A 137 -34.76 51.20 -5.37
C LYS A 137 -35.98 51.48 -4.50
N LYS A 138 -36.52 52.70 -4.53
CA LYS A 138 -37.74 53.06 -3.78
C LYS A 138 -38.97 52.28 -4.24
N ILE A 139 -39.12 52.05 -5.56
CA ILE A 139 -40.20 51.22 -6.09
C ILE A 139 -40.02 49.76 -5.65
N ASN A 140 -38.79 49.26 -5.68
CA ASN A 140 -38.48 47.89 -5.26
C ASN A 140 -38.74 47.67 -3.76
N GLU A 141 -38.38 48.63 -2.91
CA GLU A 141 -38.71 48.64 -1.48
C GLU A 141 -40.24 48.61 -1.25
N GLN A 142 -41.01 49.41 -2.01
CA GLN A 142 -42.47 49.38 -1.93
C GLN A 142 -43.07 48.04 -2.37
N LEU A 143 -42.53 47.42 -3.41
CA LEU A 143 -42.95 46.09 -3.86
C LEU A 143 -42.59 45.02 -2.83
N ALA A 144 -41.44 45.12 -2.17
CA ALA A 144 -41.04 44.21 -1.10
C ALA A 144 -42.00 44.28 0.08
N LEU A 145 -42.36 45.49 0.54
CA LEU A 145 -43.35 45.66 1.61
C LEU A 145 -44.72 45.10 1.23
N ARG A 146 -45.18 45.32 -0.01
CA ARG A 146 -46.45 44.79 -0.49
C ARG A 146 -46.45 43.25 -0.58
N ASN A 147 -45.31 42.65 -0.94
CA ASN A 147 -45.14 41.20 -0.91
C ASN A 147 -45.19 40.66 0.52
N GLU A 148 -44.52 41.33 1.47
CA GLU A 148 -44.54 40.94 2.88
C GLU A 148 -45.97 41.03 3.48
N GLU A 149 -46.72 42.08 3.16
CA GLU A 149 -48.13 42.21 3.55
C GLU A 149 -48.99 41.07 2.98
N ALA A 150 -48.85 40.76 1.68
CA ALA A 150 -49.58 39.68 1.03
C ALA A 150 -49.20 38.30 1.60
N GLU A 151 -47.93 38.07 1.93
CA GLU A 151 -47.46 36.84 2.57
C GLU A 151 -48.02 36.70 3.99
N ASN A 152 -48.06 37.80 4.76
CA ASN A 152 -48.68 37.83 6.07
C ASN A 152 -50.18 37.51 6.01
N GLU A 153 -50.92 38.07 5.05
CA GLU A 153 -52.32 37.72 4.82
C GLU A 153 -52.51 36.26 4.42
N ASN A 154 -51.67 35.74 3.51
CA ASN A 154 -51.70 34.33 3.11
C ASN A 154 -51.44 33.42 4.32
N SER A 155 -50.50 33.79 5.19
CA SER A 155 -50.22 33.04 6.43
C SER A 155 -51.42 33.02 7.38
N LYS A 156 -52.18 34.11 7.49
CA LYS A 156 -53.40 34.18 8.31
C LYS A 156 -54.49 33.30 7.70
N LEU A 157 -54.74 33.43 6.40
CA LEU A 157 -55.72 32.60 5.69
C LEU A 157 -55.38 31.11 5.78
N ARG A 158 -54.10 30.73 5.70
CA ARG A 158 -53.67 29.33 5.91
C ARG A 158 -54.01 28.82 7.31
N ARG A 159 -53.76 29.61 8.35
CA ARG A 159 -54.12 29.23 9.73
C ARG A 159 -55.63 29.12 9.91
N GLU A 160 -56.41 30.04 9.36
CA GLU A 160 -57.88 29.98 9.38
C GLU A 160 -58.41 28.75 8.63
N ASN A 161 -57.83 28.43 7.48
CA ASN A 161 -58.19 27.25 6.70
C ASN A 161 -57.88 25.95 7.47
N GLU A 162 -56.74 25.90 8.16
CA GLU A 162 -56.39 24.76 9.02
C GLU A 162 -57.35 24.62 10.20
N GLN A 163 -57.72 25.74 10.84
CA GLN A 163 -58.71 25.74 11.91
C GLN A 163 -60.08 25.22 11.41
N LEU A 164 -60.54 25.69 10.25
CA LEU A 164 -61.80 25.23 9.65
C LEU A 164 -61.74 23.74 9.26
N ARG A 165 -60.60 23.25 8.80
CA ARG A 165 -60.38 21.80 8.55
C ARG A 165 -60.49 21.00 9.84
N GLN A 166 -59.90 21.50 10.92
CA GLN A 166 -59.99 20.87 12.24
C GLN A 166 -61.45 20.85 12.75
N ASP A 167 -62.18 21.96 12.61
CA ASP A 167 -63.59 22.03 12.97
C ASP A 167 -64.43 21.05 12.14
N ILE A 168 -64.17 20.91 10.83
CA ILE A 168 -64.82 19.90 9.97
C ILE A 168 -64.54 18.49 10.48
N ILE A 169 -63.29 18.17 10.85
CA ILE A 169 -62.92 16.86 11.40
C ILE A 169 -63.67 16.60 12.71
N ASP A 170 -63.80 17.60 13.58
CA ASP A 170 -64.47 17.44 14.87
C ASP A 170 -65.98 17.29 14.71
N TYR A 171 -66.61 18.03 13.77
CA TYR A 171 -67.99 17.79 13.38
C TYR A 171 -68.18 16.41 12.75
N GLN A 172 -67.23 15.94 11.93
CA GLN A 172 -67.25 14.59 11.35
C GLN A 172 -67.22 13.52 12.44
N LYS A 173 -66.32 13.65 13.43
CA LYS A 173 -66.25 12.76 14.60
C LYS A 173 -67.53 12.80 15.44
N GLN A 174 -68.14 13.97 15.60
CA GLN A 174 -69.42 14.09 16.30
C GLN A 174 -70.55 13.38 15.54
N ILE A 175 -70.60 13.51 14.21
CA ILE A 175 -71.56 12.78 13.37
C ILE A 175 -71.29 11.28 13.42
N ASP A 176 -70.04 10.86 13.37
CA ASP A 176 -69.65 9.44 13.36
C ASP A 176 -69.89 8.79 14.72
N SER A 177 -69.69 9.51 15.84
CA SER A 177 -70.07 9.00 17.17
C SER A 177 -71.60 8.87 17.33
N GLN A 178 -72.38 9.79 16.76
CA GLN A 178 -73.85 9.67 16.72
C GLN A 178 -74.28 8.50 15.83
N LYS A 179 -73.67 8.32 14.66
CA LYS A 179 -73.88 7.16 13.80
C LYS A 179 -73.47 5.87 14.52
N GLU A 180 -72.33 5.83 15.19
CA GLU A 180 -71.84 4.66 15.90
C GLU A 180 -72.76 4.25 17.08
N THR A 181 -73.36 5.24 17.75
CA THR A 181 -74.39 5.00 18.78
C THR A 181 -75.66 4.41 18.16
N LEU A 182 -76.05 4.84 16.96
CA LEU A 182 -77.19 4.28 16.21
C LEU A 182 -76.88 2.91 15.59
N MET A 183 -75.64 2.68 15.16
CA MET A 183 -75.16 1.46 14.49
C MET A 183 -74.84 0.33 15.49
N SER A 184 -74.43 0.66 16.73
CA SER A 184 -74.33 -0.32 17.83
C SER A 184 -75.67 -0.99 18.16
N ARG A 185 -76.79 -0.36 17.77
CA ARG A 185 -78.15 -0.91 17.90
C ARG A 185 -78.54 -1.89 16.79
N ARG A 186 -77.74 -1.99 15.72
CA ARG A 186 -78.00 -2.79 14.52
C ARG A 186 -76.75 -3.62 14.21
N GLY A 187 -76.59 -4.74 14.93
CA GLY A 187 -75.37 -5.57 14.99
C GLY A 187 -74.89 -6.23 13.68
N GLU A 188 -75.39 -5.84 12.51
CA GLU A 188 -74.97 -6.37 11.21
C GLU A 188 -73.74 -5.65 10.61
N ASP A 189 -73.32 -4.52 11.19
CA ASP A 189 -72.20 -3.70 10.67
C ASP A 189 -70.84 -4.00 11.34
N SER A 190 -70.82 -4.90 12.33
CA SER A 190 -69.62 -5.27 13.09
C SER A 190 -68.59 -6.03 12.26
N ASP A 191 -69.04 -6.93 11.38
CA ASP A 191 -68.16 -7.76 10.55
C ASP A 191 -67.48 -6.96 9.44
N TYR A 192 -68.20 -6.02 8.82
CA TYR A 192 -67.63 -5.11 7.83
C TYR A 192 -66.57 -4.19 8.44
N ARG A 193 -66.79 -3.72 9.68
CA ARG A 193 -65.83 -2.87 10.38
C ARG A 193 -64.57 -3.63 10.80
N LEU A 194 -64.70 -4.89 11.21
CA LEU A 194 -63.57 -5.79 11.49
C LEU A 194 -62.74 -6.07 10.23
N GLN A 195 -63.39 -6.33 9.10
CA GLN A 195 -62.70 -6.49 7.82
C GLN A 195 -62.01 -5.20 7.36
N LEU A 196 -62.67 -4.05 7.52
CA LEU A 196 -62.08 -2.75 7.19
C LEU A 196 -60.88 -2.41 8.08
N SER A 197 -60.98 -2.69 9.39
CA SER A 197 -59.88 -2.51 10.34
C SER A 197 -58.69 -3.41 10.02
N LYS A 198 -58.94 -4.68 9.67
CA LYS A 198 -57.90 -5.60 9.22
C LYS A 198 -57.23 -5.13 7.92
N LYS A 199 -58.01 -4.65 6.94
CA LYS A 199 -57.49 -4.09 5.69
C LYS A 199 -56.70 -2.79 5.90
N ASN A 200 -57.12 -1.96 6.84
CA ASN A 200 -56.37 -0.76 7.24
C ASN A 200 -55.05 -1.12 7.92
N PHE A 201 -55.03 -2.16 8.76
CA PHE A 201 -53.80 -2.66 9.37
C PHE A 201 -52.82 -3.23 8.32
N GLU A 202 -53.33 -4.03 7.38
CA GLU A 202 -52.55 -4.51 6.22
C GLU A 202 -52.01 -3.34 5.37
N LEU A 203 -52.81 -2.28 5.16
CA LEU A 203 -52.39 -1.06 4.46
C LEU A 203 -51.26 -0.32 5.19
N VAL A 204 -51.34 -0.18 6.52
CA VAL A 204 -50.28 0.43 7.32
C VAL A 204 -48.99 -0.40 7.22
N GLN A 205 -49.08 -1.73 7.28
CA GLN A 205 -47.92 -2.59 7.09
C GLN A 205 -47.28 -2.42 5.70
N TYR A 206 -48.09 -2.33 4.65
CA TYR A 206 -47.56 -2.06 3.31
C TYR A 206 -46.93 -0.67 3.19
N LEU A 207 -47.46 0.35 3.88
CA LEU A 207 -46.85 1.68 3.91
C LEU A 207 -45.51 1.67 4.64
N ASP A 208 -45.43 0.98 5.79
CA ASP A 208 -44.17 0.82 6.52
C ASP A 208 -43.13 0.04 5.70
N GLU A 209 -43.55 -1.00 4.98
CA GLU A 209 -42.67 -1.77 4.09
C GLU A 209 -42.20 -0.93 2.90
N ILE A 210 -43.07 -0.14 2.28
CA ILE A 210 -42.70 0.82 1.23
C ILE A 210 -41.72 1.86 1.78
N GLN A 211 -41.93 2.37 2.99
CA GLN A 211 -41.03 3.33 3.60
C GLN A 211 -39.66 2.71 3.87
N ASN A 212 -39.60 1.51 4.46
CA ASN A 212 -38.36 0.78 4.67
C ASN A 212 -37.61 0.50 3.36
N LEU A 213 -38.32 0.13 2.29
CA LEU A 213 -37.75 -0.07 0.95
C LEU A 213 -37.25 1.24 0.34
N THR A 214 -37.95 2.36 0.61
CA THR A 214 -37.54 3.70 0.15
C THR A 214 -36.26 4.14 0.87
N GLU A 215 -36.20 4.00 2.19
CA GLU A 215 -34.99 4.29 2.99
C GLU A 215 -33.81 3.39 2.59
N ALA A 216 -34.06 2.13 2.26
CA ALA A 216 -33.04 1.22 1.74
C ALA A 216 -32.53 1.65 0.35
N ASN A 217 -33.43 2.09 -0.54
CA ASN A 217 -33.06 2.63 -1.85
C ASN A 217 -32.24 3.93 -1.71
N GLU A 218 -32.64 4.85 -0.84
CA GLU A 218 -31.86 6.08 -0.56
C GLU A 218 -30.45 5.76 -0.05
N LYS A 219 -30.30 4.79 0.85
CA LYS A 219 -28.97 4.34 1.31
C LYS A 219 -28.12 3.78 0.17
N ILE A 220 -28.72 2.99 -0.72
CA ILE A 220 -28.02 2.45 -1.90
C ILE A 220 -27.66 3.58 -2.88
N GLU A 221 -28.51 4.59 -3.02
CA GLU A 221 -28.27 5.76 -3.86
C GLU A 221 -27.10 6.59 -3.33
N ILE A 222 -27.05 6.86 -2.02
CA ILE A 222 -25.92 7.51 -1.35
C ILE A 222 -24.62 6.70 -1.53
N GLN A 223 -24.67 5.38 -1.37
CA GLN A 223 -23.51 4.52 -1.61
C GLN A 223 -23.06 4.55 -3.07
N ASN A 224 -23.99 4.60 -4.03
CA ASN A 224 -23.67 4.73 -5.45
C ASN A 224 -23.04 6.10 -5.76
N GLU A 225 -23.53 7.19 -5.17
CA GLU A 225 -22.94 8.51 -5.30
C GLU A 225 -21.53 8.56 -4.71
N GLU A 226 -21.31 7.97 -3.54
CA GLU A 226 -20.00 7.88 -2.90
C GLU A 226 -19.01 7.06 -3.75
N MET A 227 -19.44 5.91 -4.28
CA MET A 227 -18.63 5.11 -5.20
C MET A 227 -18.31 5.87 -6.48
N ARG A 228 -19.26 6.61 -7.06
CA ARG A 228 -19.04 7.46 -8.24
C ARG A 228 -18.02 8.54 -7.95
N LYS A 229 -18.14 9.22 -6.81
CA LYS A 229 -17.19 10.27 -6.38
C LYS A 229 -15.78 9.70 -6.18
N ASN A 230 -15.65 8.55 -5.53
CA ASN A 230 -14.35 7.89 -5.33
C ASN A 230 -13.72 7.46 -6.67
N LEU A 231 -14.53 6.99 -7.62
CA LEU A 231 -14.05 6.68 -8.97
C LEU A 231 -13.62 7.94 -9.73
N GLU A 232 -14.38 9.04 -9.62
CA GLU A 232 -14.02 10.32 -10.22
C GLU A 232 -12.72 10.88 -9.63
N GLU A 233 -12.55 10.82 -8.31
CA GLU A 233 -11.30 11.20 -7.63
C GLU A 233 -10.13 10.32 -8.09
N SER A 234 -10.33 9.01 -8.24
CA SER A 234 -9.31 8.09 -8.76
C SER A 234 -8.93 8.37 -10.21
N VAL A 235 -9.91 8.71 -11.06
CA VAL A 235 -9.65 9.15 -12.45
C VAL A 235 -8.86 10.45 -12.46
N GLN A 236 -9.22 11.44 -11.64
CA GLN A 236 -8.46 12.69 -11.52
C GLN A 236 -7.03 12.48 -11.02
N GLU A 237 -6.81 11.54 -10.09
CA GLU A 237 -5.46 11.18 -9.64
C GLU A 237 -4.65 10.49 -10.75
N MET A 238 -5.29 9.62 -11.52
CA MET A 238 -4.68 8.96 -12.68
C MET A 238 -4.33 9.97 -13.79
N GLU A 239 -5.17 10.98 -14.04
CA GLU A 239 -4.86 12.09 -14.95
C GLU A 239 -3.66 12.90 -14.44
N LYS A 240 -3.63 13.27 -13.16
CA LYS A 240 -2.48 13.97 -12.55
C LYS A 240 -1.19 13.15 -12.64
N MET A 241 -1.27 11.82 -12.48
CA MET A 241 -0.13 10.93 -12.65
C MET A 241 0.30 10.82 -14.11
N THR A 242 -0.64 10.79 -15.04
CA THR A 242 -0.37 10.82 -16.49
C THR A 242 0.33 12.14 -16.89
N ASP A 243 -0.10 13.27 -16.35
CA ASP A 243 0.57 14.57 -16.55
C ASP A 243 1.97 14.62 -15.95
N LYS A 244 2.18 14.00 -14.78
CA LYS A 244 3.52 13.85 -14.19
C LYS A 244 4.40 12.95 -15.05
N TYR A 245 3.87 11.86 -15.56
CA TYR A 245 4.57 10.95 -16.47
C TYR A 245 4.97 11.67 -17.77
N ASN A 246 4.06 12.41 -18.39
CA ASN A 246 4.34 13.20 -19.60
C ASN A 246 5.41 14.27 -19.34
N ARG A 247 5.36 14.97 -18.19
CA ARG A 247 6.41 15.91 -17.79
C ARG A 247 7.76 15.23 -17.59
N MET A 248 7.79 14.08 -16.89
CA MET A 248 9.00 13.30 -16.69
C MET A 248 9.58 12.83 -18.02
N LYS A 249 8.74 12.38 -18.95
CA LYS A 249 9.15 11.96 -20.29
C LYS A 249 9.82 13.10 -21.06
N ILE A 250 9.30 14.33 -20.97
CA ILE A 250 9.94 15.52 -21.56
C ILE A 250 11.30 15.79 -20.91
N ILE A 251 11.40 15.71 -19.58
CA ILE A 251 12.67 15.91 -18.86
C ILE A 251 13.70 14.85 -19.26
N VAL A 252 13.29 13.57 -19.33
CA VAL A 252 14.17 12.47 -19.76
C VAL A 252 14.67 12.71 -21.18
N GLN A 253 13.79 13.08 -22.11
CA GLN A 253 14.18 13.42 -23.48
C GLN A 253 15.19 14.58 -23.51
N GLN A 254 14.97 15.63 -22.71
CA GLN A 254 15.91 16.74 -22.58
C GLN A 254 17.26 16.30 -21.99
N THR A 255 17.26 15.41 -21.00
CA THR A 255 18.50 14.88 -20.43
C THR A 255 19.25 13.99 -21.40
N ASP A 256 18.55 13.20 -22.23
CA ASP A 256 19.16 12.38 -23.27
C ASP A 256 19.81 13.26 -24.35
N ASP A 257 19.10 14.31 -24.79
CA ASP A 257 19.64 15.30 -25.74
C ASP A 257 20.91 15.97 -25.19
N LEU A 258 20.92 16.35 -23.90
CA LEU A 258 22.09 16.89 -23.23
C LEU A 258 23.21 15.85 -23.09
N MET A 259 22.88 14.60 -22.78
CA MET A 259 23.86 13.51 -22.69
C MET A 259 24.55 13.26 -24.03
N ASP A 260 23.80 13.30 -25.12
CA ASP A 260 24.33 13.09 -26.47
C ASP A 260 25.19 14.28 -26.92
N GLN A 261 24.83 15.51 -26.56
CA GLN A 261 25.71 16.67 -26.72
C GLN A 261 27.02 16.48 -25.94
N LEU A 262 26.94 16.04 -24.68
CA LEU A 262 28.11 15.86 -23.82
C LEU A 262 29.00 14.70 -24.31
N LYS A 263 28.42 13.62 -24.83
CA LYS A 263 29.18 12.55 -25.51
C LYS A 263 29.92 13.08 -26.74
N LYS A 264 29.28 13.94 -27.53
CA LYS A 264 29.90 14.55 -28.72
C LYS A 264 31.06 15.47 -28.35
N GLU A 265 30.89 16.32 -27.33
CA GLU A 265 31.97 17.15 -26.81
C GLU A 265 33.12 16.31 -26.24
N ARG A 266 32.81 15.22 -25.54
CA ARG A 266 33.82 14.31 -25.00
C ARG A 266 34.65 13.63 -26.11
N LEU A 267 34.02 13.23 -27.21
CA LEU A 267 34.72 12.70 -28.38
C LEU A 267 35.62 13.75 -29.03
N GLN A 268 35.15 14.98 -29.19
CA GLN A 268 35.96 16.08 -29.72
C GLN A 268 37.17 16.38 -28.82
N VAL A 269 36.99 16.37 -27.50
CA VAL A 269 38.10 16.54 -26.54
C VAL A 269 39.08 15.38 -26.63
N GLN A 270 38.61 14.13 -26.79
CA GLN A 270 39.49 12.98 -27.00
C GLN A 270 40.30 13.10 -28.28
N GLU A 271 39.66 13.44 -29.41
CA GLU A 271 40.33 13.67 -30.68
C GLU A 271 41.39 14.77 -30.59
N LEU A 272 41.06 15.91 -29.95
CA LEU A 272 42.01 17.00 -29.72
C LEU A 272 43.17 16.57 -28.80
N THR A 273 42.91 15.75 -27.79
CA THR A 273 43.93 15.24 -26.86
C THR A 273 44.88 14.27 -27.57
N GLU A 274 44.36 13.40 -28.44
CA GLU A 274 45.17 12.50 -29.26
C GLU A 274 46.04 13.29 -30.27
N LEU A 275 45.48 14.35 -30.87
CA LEU A 275 46.22 15.25 -31.76
C LEU A 275 47.35 15.99 -31.03
N LEU A 276 47.10 16.42 -29.78
CA LEU A 276 48.10 17.05 -28.92
C LEU A 276 49.22 16.07 -28.54
N LYS A 277 48.87 14.83 -28.14
CA LYS A 277 49.87 13.80 -27.84
C LYS A 277 50.73 13.46 -29.06
N ALA A 278 50.14 13.32 -30.24
CA ALA A 278 50.88 13.10 -31.47
C ALA A 278 51.85 14.26 -31.79
N LYS A 279 51.46 15.50 -31.45
CA LYS A 279 52.35 16.67 -31.59
C LYS A 279 53.49 16.66 -30.57
N ASP A 280 53.20 16.32 -29.32
CA ASP A 280 54.23 16.20 -28.28
C ASP A 280 55.25 15.08 -28.62
N GLU A 281 54.79 13.96 -29.17
CA GLU A 281 55.64 12.86 -29.64
C GLU A 281 56.52 13.25 -30.86
N GLU A 282 56.03 14.14 -31.74
CA GLU A 282 56.83 14.72 -32.84
C GLU A 282 57.89 15.72 -32.34
N ASP A 283 57.61 16.44 -31.24
CA ASP A 283 58.50 17.45 -30.66
C ASP A 283 59.60 16.85 -29.75
N ASP A 284 59.37 15.67 -29.15
CA ASP A 284 60.36 14.93 -28.34
C ASP A 284 61.74 14.69 -29.00
N PRO A 285 61.84 14.22 -30.26
CA PRO A 285 63.14 14.06 -30.92
C PRO A 285 63.84 15.41 -31.19
N ILE A 286 63.06 16.48 -31.41
CA ILE A 286 63.58 17.83 -31.59
C ILE A 286 64.14 18.34 -30.25
N MET A 287 63.37 18.19 -29.17
CA MET A 287 63.79 18.55 -27.81
C MET A 287 65.02 17.75 -27.36
N ALA A 288 65.09 16.45 -27.66
CA ALA A 288 66.25 15.62 -27.36
C ALA A 288 67.51 16.10 -28.12
N ALA A 289 67.38 16.44 -29.41
CA ALA A 289 68.49 16.97 -30.20
C ALA A 289 68.95 18.35 -29.71
N VAL A 290 68.01 19.23 -29.38
CA VAL A 290 68.30 20.56 -28.81
C VAL A 290 68.96 20.43 -27.45
N ASN A 291 68.45 19.58 -26.55
CA ASN A 291 69.06 19.32 -25.25
C ASN A 291 70.46 18.74 -25.39
N ALA A 292 70.70 17.82 -26.33
CA ALA A 292 72.03 17.30 -26.59
C ALA A 292 73.01 18.40 -27.05
N LYS A 293 72.55 19.35 -27.88
CA LYS A 293 73.35 20.52 -28.28
C LYS A 293 73.56 21.52 -27.14
N VAL A 294 72.57 21.75 -26.30
CA VAL A 294 72.70 22.59 -25.11
C VAL A 294 73.71 21.98 -24.13
N GLU A 295 73.68 20.67 -23.91
CA GLU A 295 74.65 19.99 -23.04
C GLU A 295 76.07 19.95 -23.65
N GLU A 296 76.18 19.89 -24.97
CA GLU A 296 77.46 20.09 -25.68
C GLU A 296 77.99 21.51 -25.44
N TRP A 297 77.16 22.54 -25.60
CA TRP A 297 77.53 23.93 -25.34
C TRP A 297 77.83 24.22 -23.88
N LYS A 298 77.07 23.66 -22.93
CA LYS A 298 77.37 23.78 -21.50
C LYS A 298 78.73 23.18 -21.17
N ARG A 299 79.09 22.02 -21.74
CA ARG A 299 80.43 21.43 -21.55
C ARG A 299 81.52 22.31 -22.13
N ILE A 300 81.32 22.87 -23.32
CA ILE A 300 82.27 23.80 -23.94
C ILE A 300 82.41 25.07 -23.11
N LEU A 301 81.30 25.65 -22.65
CA LEU A 301 81.29 26.84 -21.80
C LEU A 301 81.98 26.56 -20.47
N ALA A 302 81.68 25.46 -19.78
CA ALA A 302 82.34 25.08 -18.55
C ALA A 302 83.86 24.93 -18.74
N SER A 303 84.29 24.26 -19.82
CA SER A 303 85.72 24.17 -20.14
C SER A 303 86.36 25.53 -20.42
N LYS A 304 85.63 26.47 -21.04
CA LYS A 304 86.12 27.83 -21.28
C LYS A 304 86.11 28.68 -20.02
N ASP A 305 85.14 28.49 -19.14
CA ASP A 305 85.11 29.11 -17.82
C ASP A 305 86.27 28.61 -16.95
N ASP A 306 86.61 27.32 -17.02
CA ASP A 306 87.81 26.77 -16.36
C ASP A 306 89.10 27.42 -16.88
N GLU A 307 89.27 27.52 -18.21
CA GLU A 307 90.39 28.25 -18.82
C GLU A 307 90.42 29.73 -18.39
N ILE A 308 89.24 30.39 -18.33
CA ILE A 308 89.12 31.78 -17.88
C ILE A 308 89.52 31.89 -16.41
N ILE A 309 89.11 30.96 -15.55
CA ILE A 309 89.49 30.93 -14.13
C ILE A 309 91.00 30.78 -14.01
N GLU A 310 91.63 29.88 -14.77
CA GLU A 310 93.09 29.73 -14.78
C GLU A 310 93.78 31.03 -15.21
N TYR A 311 93.32 31.66 -16.30
CA TYR A 311 93.87 32.94 -16.76
C TYR A 311 93.62 34.08 -15.76
N GLN A 312 92.44 34.13 -15.14
CA GLN A 312 92.10 35.10 -14.09
C GLN A 312 92.97 34.88 -12.86
N GLN A 313 93.26 33.65 -12.48
CA GLN A 313 94.10 33.32 -11.33
C GLN A 313 95.56 33.71 -11.60
N ILE A 314 96.06 33.48 -12.82
CA ILE A 314 97.37 33.98 -13.26
C ILE A 314 97.39 35.52 -13.23
N LEU A 315 96.35 36.18 -13.75
CA LEU A 315 96.21 37.63 -13.73
C LEU A 315 96.12 38.19 -12.31
N CYS A 316 95.38 37.54 -11.40
CA CYS A 316 95.27 37.90 -10.00
C CYS A 316 96.62 37.72 -9.30
N ASN A 317 97.32 36.60 -9.51
CA ASN A 317 98.66 36.39 -8.96
C ASN A 317 99.66 37.44 -9.46
N LEU A 318 99.58 37.84 -10.73
CA LEU A 318 100.41 38.90 -11.31
C LEU A 318 100.01 40.28 -10.78
N ARG A 319 98.71 40.55 -10.64
CA ARG A 319 98.17 41.80 -10.09
C ARG A 319 98.43 41.92 -8.59
N GLU A 320 98.38 40.84 -7.82
CA GLU A 320 98.76 40.82 -6.40
C GLU A 320 100.25 40.98 -6.24
N LYS A 321 101.08 40.34 -7.07
CA LYS A 321 102.53 40.61 -7.09
C LYS A 321 102.84 42.06 -7.46
N LEU A 322 102.09 42.64 -8.40
CA LEU A 322 102.19 44.05 -8.79
C LEU A 322 101.68 44.98 -7.66
N ARG A 323 100.55 44.65 -7.04
CA ARG A 323 99.89 45.41 -5.97
C ARG A 323 100.69 45.36 -4.67
N ASN A 324 101.24 44.20 -4.30
CA ASN A 324 102.15 44.03 -3.17
C ASN A 324 103.49 44.74 -3.40
N ALA A 325 103.87 44.97 -4.67
CA ALA A 325 105.01 45.79 -5.05
C ALA A 325 104.68 47.30 -5.24
N GLN A 326 103.39 47.69 -5.24
CA GLN A 326 102.93 49.06 -5.58
C GLN A 326 102.06 49.75 -4.52
N LEU A 327 101.75 49.16 -3.36
CA LEU A 327 100.82 49.77 -2.41
C LEU A 327 101.47 50.30 -1.13
N ASP A 328 101.47 51.64 -1.04
CA ASP A 328 101.52 52.45 0.17
C ASP A 328 100.26 52.27 1.05
N SER A 329 100.42 52.39 2.36
CA SER A 329 99.46 52.02 3.43
C SER A 329 98.13 52.78 3.44
N ASP A 330 98.06 53.96 2.81
CA ASP A 330 97.02 54.94 3.14
C ASP A 330 95.72 54.76 2.36
N LYS A 331 95.73 54.03 1.23
CA LYS A 331 94.51 53.75 0.46
C LYS A 331 93.60 52.68 1.10
N ASN A 332 94.15 51.81 1.96
CA ASN A 332 93.38 50.74 2.61
C ASN A 332 92.48 51.24 3.76
N VAL A 333 92.90 52.30 4.46
CA VAL A 333 92.13 52.87 5.58
C VAL A 333 90.79 53.44 5.10
N ILE A 334 90.78 54.10 3.93
CA ILE A 334 89.58 54.72 3.37
C ILE A 334 88.56 53.67 2.90
N ALA A 335 89.01 52.58 2.27
CA ALA A 335 88.13 51.49 1.83
C ALA A 335 87.51 50.72 3.00
N LEU A 336 88.27 50.49 4.08
CA LEU A 336 87.75 49.85 5.29
C LEU A 336 86.76 50.77 6.03
N GLN A 337 87.00 52.08 6.04
CA GLN A 337 86.10 53.04 6.68
C GLN A 337 84.77 53.19 5.93
N GLN A 338 84.78 53.06 4.60
CA GLN A 338 83.56 53.02 3.79
C GLN A 338 82.77 51.71 4.00
N GLY A 339 83.45 50.57 4.10
CA GLY A 339 82.80 49.28 4.40
C GLY A 339 82.17 49.22 5.81
N ILE A 340 82.73 49.93 6.78
CA ILE A 340 82.13 50.08 8.12
C ILE A 340 80.83 50.89 8.05
N GLN A 341 80.81 51.99 7.29
CA GLN A 341 79.60 52.81 7.13
C GLN A 341 78.44 52.06 6.45
N GLU A 342 78.74 51.22 5.45
CA GLU A 342 77.72 50.39 4.79
C GLU A 342 77.14 49.32 5.73
N ARG A 343 77.98 48.69 6.55
CA ARG A 343 77.56 47.75 7.61
C ARG A 343 76.71 48.43 8.67
N ASP A 344 77.08 49.63 9.12
CA ASP A 344 76.29 50.40 10.08
C ASP A 344 74.92 50.81 9.52
N GLY A 345 74.83 51.09 8.21
CA GLY A 345 73.56 51.32 7.53
C GLY A 345 72.65 50.09 7.52
N GLN A 346 73.20 48.90 7.26
CA GLN A 346 72.45 47.64 7.31
C GLN A 346 71.96 47.32 8.73
N ILE A 347 72.80 47.57 9.74
CA ILE A 347 72.43 47.38 11.14
C ILE A 347 71.25 48.29 11.51
N LYS A 348 71.23 49.54 11.07
CA LYS A 348 70.10 50.45 11.32
C LYS A 348 68.79 49.97 10.70
N MET A 349 68.79 49.54 9.44
CA MET A 349 67.56 49.05 8.80
C MET A 349 67.02 47.77 9.46
N LEU A 350 67.91 46.85 9.84
CA LEU A 350 67.51 45.64 10.56
C LEU A 350 66.97 45.97 11.96
N THR A 351 67.55 46.96 12.64
CA THR A 351 67.04 47.43 13.94
C THR A 351 65.64 48.02 13.81
N GLU A 352 65.39 48.84 12.78
CA GLU A 352 64.06 49.42 12.50
C GLU A 352 63.01 48.35 12.17
N GLN A 353 63.37 47.31 11.39
CA GLN A 353 62.46 46.19 11.10
C GLN A 353 62.10 45.40 12.36
N ILE A 354 63.08 45.14 13.24
CA ILE A 354 62.83 44.45 14.51
C ILE A 354 61.91 45.29 15.40
N GLU A 355 62.10 46.61 15.45
CA GLU A 355 61.24 47.51 16.21
C GLU A 355 59.80 47.52 15.66
N GLN A 356 59.62 47.47 14.34
CA GLN A 356 58.31 47.34 13.70
C GLN A 356 57.62 46.02 14.06
N TYR A 357 58.30 44.88 13.92
CA TYR A 357 57.73 43.58 14.29
C TYR A 357 57.42 43.48 15.79
N THR A 358 58.19 44.15 16.64
CA THR A 358 57.91 44.21 18.08
C THR A 358 56.63 45.00 18.35
N LYS A 359 56.42 46.13 17.69
CA LYS A 359 55.17 46.91 17.79
C LYS A 359 53.97 46.13 17.28
N GLU A 360 54.09 45.41 16.16
CA GLU A 360 53.03 44.55 15.64
C GLU A 360 52.70 43.41 16.62
N MET A 361 53.71 42.78 17.21
CA MET A 361 53.54 41.75 18.24
C MET A 361 52.79 42.30 19.47
N GLU A 362 53.14 43.51 19.94
CA GLU A 362 52.45 44.18 21.05
C GLU A 362 50.97 44.47 20.71
N THR A 363 50.68 44.93 19.49
CA THR A 363 49.29 45.12 19.04
C THR A 363 48.51 43.81 18.97
N ASN A 364 49.13 42.73 18.50
CA ASN A 364 48.51 41.41 18.48
C ASN A 364 48.23 40.91 19.89
N THR A 365 49.15 41.11 20.85
CA THR A 365 48.90 40.73 22.26
C THR A 365 47.71 41.47 22.87
N LEU A 366 47.52 42.76 22.54
CA LEU A 366 46.34 43.52 22.98
C LEU A 366 45.05 42.94 22.39
N ILE A 367 45.02 42.60 21.10
CA ILE A 367 43.86 41.98 20.44
C ILE A 367 43.53 40.62 21.09
N PHE A 368 44.54 39.81 21.39
CA PHE A 368 44.34 38.54 22.10
C PHE A 368 43.76 38.75 23.51
N GLU A 369 44.19 39.79 24.20
CA GLU A 369 43.70 40.11 25.54
C GLU A 369 42.23 40.60 25.50
N ASP A 370 41.87 41.41 24.51
CA ASP A 370 40.49 41.85 24.25
C ASP A 370 39.57 40.66 23.90
N LEU A 371 39.99 39.78 22.98
CA LEU A 371 39.24 38.56 22.65
C LEU A 371 39.07 37.64 23.87
N ARG A 372 40.10 37.57 24.73
CA ARG A 372 40.04 36.78 25.97
C ARG A 372 39.08 37.41 26.99
N ASN A 373 38.99 38.73 27.04
CA ASN A 373 38.04 39.46 27.88
C ASN A 373 36.59 39.29 27.39
N GLU A 374 36.35 39.31 26.08
CA GLU A 374 35.03 39.01 25.49
C GLU A 374 34.59 37.56 25.78
N LEU A 375 35.50 36.60 25.70
CA LEU A 375 35.26 35.20 26.08
C LEU A 375 34.93 35.04 27.57
N ARG A 376 35.54 35.85 28.44
CA ARG A 376 35.20 35.86 29.89
C ARG A 376 33.84 36.51 30.16
N HIS A 377 33.47 37.57 29.46
CA HIS A 377 32.15 38.21 29.61
C HIS A 377 30.99 37.34 29.09
N LYS A 378 31.20 36.51 28.05
CA LYS A 378 30.17 35.58 27.54
C LYS A 378 29.88 34.36 28.43
N ARG A 379 30.68 34.11 29.48
CA ARG A 379 30.56 32.90 30.33
C ARG A 379 29.47 32.98 31.41
N GLY A 380 28.93 34.17 31.73
CA GLY A 380 28.08 34.37 32.92
C GLY A 380 26.56 34.20 32.74
N SER A 381 26.01 34.39 31.52
CA SER A 381 24.55 34.46 31.32
C SER A 381 24.02 33.61 30.15
N SER A 382 24.90 32.98 29.37
CA SER A 382 24.57 32.30 28.09
C SER A 382 24.39 30.77 28.19
N VAL A 383 25.02 30.12 29.17
CA VAL A 383 25.19 28.65 29.16
C VAL A 383 23.89 27.88 29.42
N VAL A 384 23.02 28.37 30.33
CA VAL A 384 21.77 27.67 30.68
C VAL A 384 20.73 27.78 29.57
N SER A 385 20.56 28.97 28.97
CA SER A 385 19.63 29.16 27.85
C SER A 385 20.09 28.42 26.59
N GLN A 386 21.41 28.35 26.35
CA GLN A 386 21.96 27.54 25.25
C GLN A 386 21.79 26.03 25.49
N LEU A 387 21.93 25.56 26.74
CA LEU A 387 21.72 24.16 27.07
C LEU A 387 20.25 23.74 26.93
N ASN A 388 19.31 24.57 27.40
CA ASN A 388 17.88 24.31 27.23
C ASN A 388 17.47 24.32 25.75
N HIS A 389 17.97 25.28 24.96
CA HIS A 389 17.74 25.29 23.51
C HIS A 389 18.36 24.06 22.84
N PHE A 390 19.55 23.60 23.28
CA PHE A 390 20.18 22.40 22.75
C PHE A 390 19.36 21.14 23.06
N VAL A 391 18.83 20.99 24.28
CA VAL A 391 17.96 19.87 24.67
C VAL A 391 16.63 19.90 23.91
N GLU A 392 16.03 21.08 23.71
CA GLU A 392 14.83 21.23 22.87
C GLU A 392 15.11 20.89 21.41
N MET A 393 16.27 21.29 20.88
CA MET A 393 16.67 20.96 19.52
C MET A 393 16.91 19.45 19.38
N GLN A 394 17.56 18.83 20.35
CA GLN A 394 17.84 17.40 20.37
C GLN A 394 16.57 16.56 20.46
N SER A 395 15.60 16.96 21.30
CA SER A 395 14.29 16.30 21.38
C SER A 395 13.45 16.48 20.11
N LYS A 396 13.48 17.67 19.48
CA LYS A 396 12.87 17.89 18.16
C LYS A 396 13.52 17.01 17.09
N LEU A 397 14.85 16.86 17.12
CA LEU A 397 15.60 16.03 16.19
C LEU A 397 15.23 14.55 16.37
N GLN A 398 15.17 14.04 17.61
CA GLN A 398 14.71 12.68 17.89
C GLN A 398 13.26 12.43 17.45
N ASN A 399 12.36 13.39 17.68
CA ASN A 399 10.97 13.29 17.25
C ASN A 399 10.83 13.27 15.72
N LEU A 400 11.61 14.09 15.01
CA LEU A 400 11.65 14.08 13.55
C LEU A 400 12.28 12.79 13.02
N GLU A 401 13.33 12.28 13.65
CA GLU A 401 13.96 11.02 13.28
C GLU A 401 12.99 9.84 13.44
N GLN A 402 12.22 9.80 14.54
CA GLN A 402 11.22 8.78 14.76
C GLN A 402 10.05 8.88 13.77
N LYS A 403 9.60 10.11 13.46
CA LYS A 403 8.60 10.34 12.40
C LYS A 403 9.12 9.90 11.04
N ASN A 404 10.38 10.19 10.72
CA ASN A 404 10.99 9.78 9.47
C ASN A 404 11.08 8.25 9.36
N LYS A 405 11.53 7.56 10.41
CA LYS A 405 11.54 6.08 10.45
C LYS A 405 10.15 5.48 10.31
N ASN A 406 9.14 6.10 10.90
CA ASN A 406 7.76 5.62 10.73
C ASN A 406 7.25 5.86 9.32
N ALA A 407 7.52 7.03 8.73
CA ALA A 407 7.18 7.34 7.35
C ALA A 407 7.89 6.40 6.35
N GLU A 408 9.16 6.09 6.60
CA GLU A 408 9.96 5.15 5.82
C GLU A 408 9.35 3.74 5.87
N ARG A 409 9.01 3.22 7.07
CA ARG A 409 8.31 1.93 7.19
C ARG A 409 6.96 1.91 6.47
N THR A 410 6.18 2.98 6.56
CA THR A 410 4.90 3.05 5.84
C THR A 410 5.10 3.10 4.32
N ALA A 411 6.15 3.79 3.85
CA ALA A 411 6.51 3.83 2.44
C ALA A 411 7.01 2.46 1.95
N GLU A 412 7.82 1.75 2.74
CA GLU A 412 8.27 0.39 2.44
C GLU A 412 7.10 -0.59 2.34
N LEU A 413 6.12 -0.51 3.25
CA LEU A 413 4.92 -1.34 3.20
C LEU A 413 4.05 -1.03 1.98
N ALA A 414 3.87 0.26 1.66
CA ALA A 414 3.12 0.67 0.47
C ALA A 414 3.84 0.26 -0.82
N GLU A 415 5.17 0.37 -0.86
CA GLU A 415 5.98 -0.07 -2.00
C GLU A 415 5.95 -1.60 -2.15
N ALA A 416 5.97 -2.35 -1.05
CA ALA A 416 5.83 -3.80 -1.09
C ALA A 416 4.47 -4.23 -1.65
N ASP A 417 3.38 -3.61 -1.20
CA ASP A 417 2.02 -3.87 -1.72
C ASP A 417 1.91 -3.48 -3.20
N ALA A 418 2.42 -2.30 -3.59
CA ALA A 418 2.46 -1.88 -4.99
C ALA A 418 3.27 -2.86 -5.86
N ARG A 419 4.43 -3.34 -5.39
CA ARG A 419 5.23 -4.35 -6.10
C ARG A 419 4.51 -5.69 -6.23
N GLU A 420 3.75 -6.11 -5.21
CA GLU A 420 2.93 -7.32 -5.27
C GLU A 420 1.81 -7.16 -6.30
N LYS A 421 1.12 -6.01 -6.32
CA LYS A 421 0.09 -5.69 -7.31
C LYS A 421 0.64 -5.61 -8.74
N ASP A 422 1.82 -5.01 -8.92
CA ASP A 422 2.49 -4.99 -10.22
C ASP A 422 2.84 -6.40 -10.70
N LYS A 423 3.27 -7.28 -9.78
CA LYS A 423 3.54 -8.68 -10.11
C LYS A 423 2.26 -9.41 -10.53
N GLU A 424 1.16 -9.23 -9.80
CA GLU A 424 -0.16 -9.76 -10.18
C GLU A 424 -0.59 -9.24 -11.56
N LEU A 425 -0.41 -7.94 -11.84
CA LEU A 425 -0.71 -7.34 -13.13
C LEU A 425 0.15 -7.94 -14.26
N VAL A 426 1.46 -8.10 -14.06
CA VAL A 426 2.33 -8.74 -15.04
C VAL A 426 1.92 -10.19 -15.32
N GLU A 427 1.55 -10.94 -14.28
CA GLU A 427 1.06 -12.31 -14.42
C GLU A 427 -0.27 -12.36 -15.19
N THR A 428 -1.22 -11.47 -14.91
CA THR A 428 -2.49 -11.40 -15.64
C THR A 428 -2.30 -10.96 -17.10
N LEU A 429 -1.42 -9.98 -17.37
CA LEU A 429 -1.07 -9.57 -18.73
C LEU A 429 -0.40 -10.71 -19.50
N LYS A 430 0.45 -11.50 -18.84
CA LYS A 430 1.05 -12.69 -19.46
C LYS A 430 -0.02 -13.72 -19.80
N ARG A 431 -0.94 -14.02 -18.88
CA ARG A 431 -2.08 -14.92 -19.15
C ARG A 431 -2.91 -14.42 -20.32
N LEU A 432 -3.22 -13.12 -20.37
CA LEU A 432 -3.97 -12.50 -21.47
C LEU A 432 -3.26 -12.67 -22.82
N LYS A 433 -1.95 -12.46 -22.87
CA LYS A 433 -1.14 -12.75 -24.07
C LYS A 433 -1.17 -14.22 -24.45
N ASP A 434 -1.11 -15.13 -23.48
CA ASP A 434 -1.18 -16.58 -23.72
C ASP A 434 -2.57 -16.99 -24.24
N TYR A 435 -3.65 -16.33 -23.79
CA TYR A 435 -5.00 -16.47 -24.35
C TYR A 435 -5.09 -15.95 -25.78
N GLU A 436 -4.55 -14.75 -26.07
CA GLU A 436 -4.52 -14.17 -27.42
C GLU A 436 -3.69 -15.02 -28.39
N ALA A 437 -2.62 -15.63 -27.90
CA ALA A 437 -1.80 -16.58 -28.65
C ALA A 437 -2.45 -17.97 -28.81
N GLY A 438 -3.60 -18.22 -28.16
CA GLY A 438 -4.28 -19.51 -28.16
C GLY A 438 -3.52 -20.63 -27.44
N LEU A 439 -2.49 -20.29 -26.65
CA LEU A 439 -1.70 -21.22 -25.85
C LEU A 439 -2.38 -21.52 -24.50
N TYR A 440 -3.11 -20.55 -23.95
CA TYR A 440 -3.94 -20.71 -22.77
C TYR A 440 -5.37 -21.10 -23.21
N GLY A 441 -5.78 -22.32 -22.86
CA GLY A 441 -7.02 -22.91 -23.34
C GLY A 441 -8.27 -22.53 -22.52
N LEU A 442 -9.44 -22.62 -23.15
CA LEU A 442 -10.74 -22.49 -22.47
C LEU A 442 -10.89 -23.46 -21.29
N GLU A 443 -10.25 -24.64 -21.36
CA GLU A 443 -10.28 -25.66 -20.32
C GLU A 443 -9.50 -25.23 -19.06
N GLU A 444 -8.34 -24.62 -19.24
CA GLU A 444 -7.51 -24.07 -18.15
C GLU A 444 -8.22 -22.89 -17.48
N ALA A 445 -8.87 -22.04 -18.28
CA ALA A 445 -9.67 -20.90 -17.82
C ALA A 445 -10.82 -21.36 -16.92
N VAL A 446 -11.55 -22.38 -17.37
CA VAL A 446 -12.69 -22.95 -16.65
C VAL A 446 -12.23 -23.65 -15.37
N ALA A 447 -11.07 -24.31 -15.38
CA ALA A 447 -10.48 -24.90 -14.18
C ALA A 447 -10.09 -23.82 -13.16
N GLU A 448 -9.46 -22.74 -13.60
CA GLU A 448 -9.04 -21.63 -12.74
C GLU A 448 -10.25 -20.90 -12.13
N ILE A 449 -11.29 -20.64 -12.93
CA ILE A 449 -12.56 -20.08 -12.46
C ILE A 449 -13.21 -20.99 -11.40
N LYS A 450 -13.18 -22.31 -11.59
CA LYS A 450 -13.70 -23.27 -10.59
C LYS A 450 -12.90 -23.22 -9.29
N THR A 451 -11.58 -23.09 -9.36
CA THR A 451 -10.74 -22.95 -8.16
C THR A 451 -11.01 -21.63 -7.43
N TYR A 452 -11.08 -20.50 -8.13
CA TYR A 452 -11.40 -19.21 -7.52
C TYR A 452 -12.81 -19.20 -6.91
N LYS A 453 -13.80 -19.78 -7.61
CA LYS A 453 -15.16 -19.92 -7.07
C LYS A 453 -15.19 -20.78 -5.79
N SER A 454 -14.28 -21.74 -5.67
CA SER A 454 -14.15 -22.55 -4.45
C SER A 454 -13.48 -21.78 -3.31
N GLN A 455 -12.46 -20.97 -3.61
CA GLN A 455 -11.81 -20.09 -2.63
C GLN A 455 -12.76 -19.00 -2.12
N VAL A 456 -13.54 -18.37 -3.00
CA VAL A 456 -14.56 -17.38 -2.62
C VAL A 456 -15.56 -18.00 -1.64
N LYS A 457 -16.07 -19.20 -1.91
CA LYS A 457 -16.97 -19.90 -0.97
C LYS A 457 -16.35 -20.21 0.39
N ILE A 458 -15.03 -20.43 0.47
CA ILE A 458 -14.35 -20.65 1.75
C ILE A 458 -14.25 -19.33 2.50
N ARG A 459 -13.82 -18.26 1.81
CA ARG A 459 -13.76 -16.90 2.36
C ARG A 459 -15.12 -16.42 2.86
N ASP A 460 -16.19 -16.68 2.11
CA ASP A 460 -17.56 -16.31 2.50
C ASP A 460 -17.96 -17.00 3.81
N ARG A 461 -17.65 -18.31 3.97
CA ARG A 461 -17.90 -19.04 5.23
C ARG A 461 -17.07 -18.53 6.40
N GLU A 462 -15.82 -18.12 6.15
CA GLU A 462 -14.97 -17.51 7.17
C GLU A 462 -15.52 -16.15 7.61
N ILE A 463 -15.99 -15.33 6.66
CA ILE A 463 -16.66 -14.05 6.93
C ILE A 463 -17.94 -14.27 7.73
N GLU A 464 -18.77 -15.25 7.36
CA GLU A 464 -19.95 -15.62 8.14
C GLU A 464 -19.57 -16.02 9.57
N ALA A 465 -18.56 -16.87 9.75
CA ALA A 465 -18.09 -17.28 11.06
C ALA A 465 -17.62 -16.07 11.90
N LEU A 466 -16.79 -15.19 11.33
CA LEU A 466 -16.33 -13.96 11.99
C LEU A 466 -17.48 -13.02 12.33
N THR A 467 -18.48 -12.91 11.47
CA THR A 467 -19.69 -12.10 11.73
C THR A 467 -20.47 -12.67 12.92
N THR A 468 -20.59 -13.99 13.02
CA THR A 468 -21.24 -14.60 14.19
C THR A 468 -20.44 -14.41 15.47
N GLU A 469 -19.10 -14.42 15.42
CA GLU A 469 -18.27 -14.11 16.58
C GLU A 469 -18.36 -12.64 16.98
N MET A 470 -18.39 -11.73 16.01
CA MET A 470 -18.58 -10.30 16.22
C MET A 470 -19.91 -10.05 16.93
N ASN A 471 -21.01 -10.62 16.44
CA ASN A 471 -22.32 -10.50 17.09
C ASN A 471 -22.32 -11.07 18.52
N LYS A 472 -21.60 -12.18 18.78
CA LYS A 472 -21.45 -12.72 20.14
C LYS A 472 -20.65 -11.80 21.05
N LEU A 473 -19.61 -11.15 20.53
CA LEU A 473 -18.82 -10.18 21.29
C LEU A 473 -19.59 -8.88 21.54
N GLU A 474 -20.39 -8.43 20.57
CA GLU A 474 -21.31 -7.30 20.73
C GLU A 474 -22.36 -7.57 21.81
N LEU A 475 -22.95 -8.77 21.84
CA LEU A 475 -23.86 -9.16 22.92
C LEU A 475 -23.17 -9.11 24.28
N LYS A 476 -21.96 -9.67 24.40
CA LYS A 476 -21.17 -9.59 25.64
C LYS A 476 -20.81 -8.16 26.02
N MET A 477 -20.53 -7.31 25.03
CA MET A 477 -20.24 -5.90 25.25
C MET A 477 -21.47 -5.19 25.80
N ASN A 478 -22.64 -5.47 25.25
CA ASN A 478 -23.91 -4.94 25.75
C ASN A 478 -24.18 -5.42 27.17
N ASP A 479 -23.99 -6.71 27.47
CA ASP A 479 -24.12 -7.24 28.84
C ASP A 479 -23.19 -6.49 29.82
N PHE A 480 -21.95 -6.19 29.42
CA PHE A 480 -21.02 -5.40 30.24
C PHE A 480 -21.41 -3.92 30.33
N LEU A 481 -22.03 -3.34 29.30
CA LEU A 481 -22.55 -1.99 29.36
C LEU A 481 -23.72 -1.92 30.33
N ASP A 482 -24.67 -2.86 30.26
CA ASP A 482 -25.81 -2.98 31.17
C ASP A 482 -25.34 -3.18 32.62
N GLU A 483 -24.34 -4.04 32.86
CA GLU A 483 -23.73 -4.21 34.19
C GLU A 483 -23.07 -2.91 34.67
N ASN A 484 -22.36 -2.19 33.79
CA ASN A 484 -21.76 -0.91 34.14
C ASN A 484 -22.81 0.16 34.45
N GLU A 485 -23.94 0.17 33.74
CA GLU A 485 -25.06 1.07 34.00
C GLU A 485 -25.69 0.78 35.37
N ASP A 486 -25.95 -0.50 35.70
CA ASP A 486 -26.45 -0.91 37.03
C ASP A 486 -25.45 -0.56 38.15
N LEU A 487 -24.14 -0.80 37.94
CA LEU A 487 -23.10 -0.42 38.90
C LEU A 487 -23.02 1.10 39.09
N ARG A 488 -23.18 1.90 38.03
CA ARG A 488 -23.21 3.38 38.11
C ARG A 488 -24.45 3.85 38.86
N GLU A 489 -25.62 3.27 38.58
CA GLU A 489 -26.88 3.60 39.26
C GLU A 489 -26.79 3.29 40.77
N ARG A 490 -26.26 2.12 41.14
CA ARG A 490 -26.02 1.75 42.54
C ARG A 490 -25.06 2.69 43.28
N LEU A 491 -24.13 3.30 42.56
CA LEU A 491 -23.19 4.29 43.08
C LEU A 491 -23.73 5.73 43.01
N GLY A 492 -24.95 5.95 42.51
CA GLY A 492 -25.59 7.25 42.39
C GLY A 492 -24.96 8.15 41.32
N LEU A 493 -24.30 7.56 40.32
CA LEU A 493 -23.68 8.26 39.20
C LEU A 493 -24.59 8.20 37.97
N ASP A 494 -24.62 9.26 37.18
CA ASP A 494 -25.42 9.30 35.95
C ASP A 494 -24.85 8.33 34.88
N PRO A 495 -25.65 7.39 34.35
CA PRO A 495 -25.19 6.36 33.41
C PRO A 495 -24.43 6.90 32.20
N LYS A 496 -24.78 8.10 31.71
CA LYS A 496 -24.21 8.70 30.49
C LYS A 496 -23.10 9.72 30.71
N THR A 497 -22.73 10.02 31.95
CA THR A 497 -21.61 10.95 32.21
C THR A 497 -20.26 10.33 31.79
N MET A 498 -19.48 11.07 31.00
CA MET A 498 -18.09 10.70 30.69
C MET A 498 -17.21 10.95 31.91
N ILE A 499 -16.79 9.87 32.58
CA ILE A 499 -15.81 9.92 33.67
C ILE A 499 -14.41 10.00 33.06
N ASP A 500 -13.56 10.90 33.58
CA ASP A 500 -12.16 10.99 33.17
C ASP A 500 -11.40 9.72 33.59
N LEU A 501 -11.09 8.87 32.60
CA LEU A 501 -10.35 7.61 32.81
C LEU A 501 -8.83 7.81 32.82
N THR A 502 -8.31 9.04 32.78
CA THR A 502 -6.87 9.28 32.60
C THR A 502 -6.04 8.72 33.76
N GLU A 503 -6.50 8.88 35.01
CA GLU A 503 -5.85 8.28 36.19
C GLU A 503 -5.98 6.76 36.22
N PHE A 504 -7.16 6.22 35.87
CA PHE A 504 -7.38 4.79 35.78
C PHE A 504 -6.48 4.13 34.73
N ARG A 505 -6.35 4.75 33.54
CA ARG A 505 -5.44 4.30 32.47
C ARG A 505 -3.98 4.34 32.92
N LYS A 506 -3.56 5.42 33.60
CA LYS A 506 -2.21 5.51 34.18
C LYS A 506 -1.96 4.41 35.21
N ASN A 507 -2.92 4.16 36.11
CA ASN A 507 -2.77 3.14 37.15
C ASN A 507 -2.80 1.71 36.57
N LYS A 508 -3.65 1.45 35.56
CA LYS A 508 -3.67 0.18 34.81
C LYS A 508 -2.34 -0.06 34.09
N ASN A 509 -1.80 0.95 33.41
CA ASN A 509 -0.50 0.85 32.74
C ASN A 509 0.64 0.62 33.73
N LEU A 510 0.63 1.33 34.87
CA LEU A 510 1.60 1.15 35.94
C LEU A 510 1.55 -0.29 36.50
N LYS A 511 0.34 -0.82 36.74
CA LYS A 511 0.14 -2.18 37.24
C LYS A 511 0.53 -3.23 36.21
N GLN A 512 0.27 -2.98 34.93
CA GLN A 512 0.76 -3.84 33.85
C GLN A 512 2.28 -3.84 33.76
N GLN A 513 2.93 -2.68 33.91
CA GLN A 513 4.39 -2.59 33.98
C GLN A 513 4.95 -3.31 35.21
N GLN A 514 4.27 -3.21 36.37
CA GLN A 514 4.63 -3.98 37.56
C GLN A 514 4.55 -5.48 37.28
N TYR A 515 3.47 -5.99 36.68
CA TYR A 515 3.37 -7.40 36.31
C TYR A 515 4.41 -7.83 35.28
N GLN A 516 4.75 -6.96 34.32
CA GLN A 516 5.83 -7.25 33.37
C GLN A 516 7.19 -7.33 34.05
N ALA A 517 7.48 -6.41 34.98
CA ALA A 517 8.71 -6.43 35.76
C ALA A 517 8.78 -7.63 36.70
N GLU A 518 7.67 -7.95 37.37
CA GLU A 518 7.53 -9.14 38.23
C GLU A 518 7.73 -10.43 37.42
N ASN A 519 7.08 -10.55 36.26
CA ASN A 519 7.28 -11.70 35.36
C ASN A 519 8.73 -11.80 34.87
N GLN A 520 9.43 -10.69 34.63
CA GLN A 520 10.85 -10.72 34.28
C GLN A 520 11.74 -11.19 35.43
N ILE A 521 11.42 -10.80 36.67
CA ILE A 521 12.14 -11.27 37.86
C ILE A 521 11.89 -12.77 38.04
N LEU A 522 10.62 -13.21 37.94
CA LEU A 522 10.25 -14.62 38.04
C LEU A 522 10.88 -15.45 36.92
N LEU A 523 11.00 -14.93 35.69
CA LEU A 523 11.70 -15.62 34.60
C LEU A 523 13.19 -15.80 34.91
N LYS A 524 13.87 -14.77 35.41
CA LYS A 524 15.28 -14.89 35.83
C LYS A 524 15.44 -15.85 37.00
N GLU A 525 14.49 -15.85 37.93
CA GLU A 525 14.48 -16.80 39.04
C GLU A 525 14.30 -18.23 38.52
N ILE A 526 13.38 -18.47 37.58
CA ILE A 526 13.22 -19.76 36.89
C ILE A 526 14.50 -20.17 36.17
N GLU A 527 15.14 -19.28 35.40
CA GLU A 527 16.42 -19.56 34.72
C GLU A 527 17.51 -19.98 35.71
N SER A 528 17.65 -19.25 36.83
CA SER A 528 18.62 -19.61 37.88
C SER A 528 18.30 -20.96 38.54
N LEU A 529 17.01 -21.23 38.82
CA LEU A 529 16.56 -22.52 39.35
C LEU A 529 16.75 -23.66 38.33
N GLU A 530 16.62 -23.39 37.03
CA GLU A 530 16.92 -24.35 35.97
C GLU A 530 18.42 -24.63 35.86
N GLU A 531 19.27 -23.61 35.99
CA GLU A 531 20.72 -23.76 36.07
C GLU A 531 21.12 -24.60 37.29
N GLU A 532 20.60 -24.27 38.48
CA GLU A 532 20.81 -25.05 39.70
C GLU A 532 20.32 -26.50 39.55
N ARG A 533 19.14 -26.70 38.97
CA ARG A 533 18.61 -28.04 38.66
C ARG A 533 19.53 -28.79 37.70
N LEU A 534 20.05 -28.13 36.67
CA LEU A 534 20.99 -28.73 35.71
C LEU A 534 22.30 -29.11 36.38
N GLU A 535 22.85 -28.25 37.25
CA GLU A 535 24.05 -28.54 38.04
C GLU A 535 23.83 -29.72 38.99
N LEU A 536 22.71 -29.74 39.72
CA LEU A 536 22.36 -30.85 40.60
C LEU A 536 22.18 -32.14 39.80
N LYS A 537 21.53 -32.08 38.63
CA LYS A 537 21.39 -33.23 37.72
C LYS A 537 22.74 -33.70 37.16
N GLN A 538 23.68 -32.79 36.93
CA GLN A 538 25.05 -33.13 36.57
C GLN A 538 25.82 -33.76 37.74
N LYS A 539 25.70 -33.22 38.96
CA LYS A 539 26.28 -33.79 40.19
C LYS A 539 25.71 -35.19 40.45
N ILE A 540 24.40 -35.40 40.31
CA ILE A 540 23.75 -36.72 40.41
C ILE A 540 24.28 -37.66 39.32
N ARG A 541 24.42 -37.22 38.07
CA ARG A 541 25.00 -38.05 37.00
C ARG A 541 26.45 -38.42 37.30
N LYS A 542 27.28 -37.51 37.81
CA LYS A 542 28.65 -37.78 38.25
C LYS A 542 28.68 -38.77 39.41
N MET A 543 27.88 -38.55 40.45
CA MET A 543 27.77 -39.48 41.58
C MET A 543 27.23 -40.84 41.17
N ALA A 544 26.28 -40.91 40.23
CA ALA A 544 25.77 -42.17 39.68
C ALA A 544 26.84 -42.88 38.84
N GLN A 545 27.60 -42.15 38.01
CA GLN A 545 28.75 -42.71 37.29
C GLN A 545 29.85 -43.17 38.25
N ASP A 546 30.13 -42.42 39.31
CA ASP A 546 31.13 -42.78 40.33
C ASP A 546 30.64 -43.95 41.18
N LYS A 547 29.33 -44.05 41.46
CA LYS A 547 28.72 -45.24 42.07
C LYS A 547 28.73 -46.43 41.12
N VAL A 548 28.48 -46.28 39.82
CA VAL A 548 28.61 -47.37 38.84
C VAL A 548 30.08 -47.82 38.71
N LYS A 549 31.03 -46.88 38.74
CA LYS A 549 32.47 -47.17 38.74
C LYS A 549 32.97 -47.79 40.05
N LYS A 550 32.38 -47.44 41.20
CA LYS A 550 32.71 -47.99 42.52
C LYS A 550 31.87 -49.23 42.89
N SER A 551 30.74 -49.45 42.21
CA SER A 551 29.78 -50.56 42.40
C SER A 551 29.72 -51.44 41.15
N GLY A 552 30.87 -51.65 40.50
CA GLY A 552 31.11 -52.80 39.62
C GLY A 552 31.00 -54.16 40.34
N THR A 553 30.53 -54.15 41.59
CA THR A 553 30.15 -55.33 42.36
C THR A 553 29.02 -54.97 43.31
N LEU A 554 27.99 -55.83 43.35
CA LEU A 554 26.84 -55.89 44.27
C LEU A 554 25.55 -55.19 43.81
N ALA A 555 24.57 -56.04 43.52
CA ALA A 555 23.28 -55.80 42.90
C ALA A 555 22.13 -55.85 43.92
N ASP A 556 22.18 -55.08 45.02
CA ASP A 556 21.21 -55.27 46.11
C ASP A 556 20.60 -53.99 46.73
N ASP A 557 20.65 -52.84 46.05
CA ASP A 557 20.12 -51.58 46.60
C ASP A 557 18.99 -50.97 45.73
N LEU A 558 18.21 -51.84 45.07
CA LEU A 558 17.05 -51.47 44.27
C LEU A 558 15.79 -51.21 45.12
N HIS A 559 15.86 -51.33 46.45
CA HIS A 559 14.68 -51.34 47.32
C HIS A 559 14.42 -50.03 48.09
N MET A 560 15.36 -49.08 48.09
CA MET A 560 15.21 -47.81 48.83
C MET A 560 14.63 -46.64 48.00
N THR A 561 14.52 -46.80 46.67
CA THR A 561 14.02 -45.72 45.78
C THR A 561 12.49 -45.74 45.63
N ASN A 562 11.83 -46.83 46.05
CA ASN A 562 10.38 -46.99 45.93
C ASN A 562 9.59 -46.39 47.12
N VAL A 563 10.24 -46.06 48.24
CA VAL A 563 9.56 -45.43 49.39
C VAL A 563 9.43 -43.92 49.21
N PHE A 564 10.41 -43.26 48.56
CA PHE A 564 10.40 -41.81 48.40
C PHE A 564 9.41 -41.28 47.32
N ASN A 565 8.98 -42.14 46.39
CA ASN A 565 8.01 -41.77 45.35
C ASN A 565 6.55 -41.84 45.82
N GLN A 566 6.29 -42.42 47.00
CA GLN A 566 4.94 -42.57 47.54
C GLN A 566 4.50 -41.38 48.42
N GLU A 567 5.45 -40.62 48.97
CA GLU A 567 5.18 -39.48 49.88
C GLU A 567 4.79 -38.19 49.14
N LEU A 568 5.18 -38.03 47.87
CA LEU A 568 4.90 -36.80 47.08
C LEU A 568 3.55 -36.82 46.34
N ARG A 569 2.74 -37.89 46.48
CA ARG A 569 1.43 -38.00 45.82
C ARG A 569 0.22 -37.63 46.68
N MET A 570 0.41 -37.24 47.95
CA MET A 570 -0.72 -37.01 48.87
C MET A 570 -1.00 -35.54 49.22
N GLU A 571 -0.23 -34.57 48.72
CA GLU A 571 -0.35 -33.17 49.19
C GLU A 571 -0.68 -32.13 48.12
N GLU A 572 -1.50 -32.51 47.13
CA GLU A 572 -2.24 -31.56 46.28
C GLU A 572 -3.66 -32.06 46.06
N ARG A 573 -4.45 -32.04 47.14
CA ARG A 573 -5.91 -32.18 47.07
C ARG A 573 -6.58 -31.12 47.92
N LYS A 574 -6.50 -29.85 47.50
CA LYS A 574 -7.54 -28.86 47.81
C LYS A 574 -7.74 -27.92 46.62
N SER A 575 -9.01 -27.81 46.23
CA SER A 575 -9.64 -26.90 45.26
C SER A 575 -9.12 -26.93 43.82
N VAL A 576 -9.85 -27.59 42.91
CA VAL A 576 -10.64 -26.98 41.81
C VAL A 576 -11.38 -28.12 41.07
N ASP A 577 -12.59 -27.82 40.64
CA ASP A 577 -13.61 -28.62 39.96
C ASP A 577 -13.08 -29.64 38.93
N SER A 578 -13.46 -30.93 39.07
CA SER A 578 -12.91 -32.06 38.30
C SER A 578 -13.48 -32.25 36.90
N GLY A 579 -14.38 -31.38 36.43
CA GLY A 579 -14.97 -31.47 35.09
C GLY A 579 -14.11 -30.85 33.98
N ASN A 580 -13.38 -29.77 34.27
CA ASN A 580 -12.64 -28.99 33.26
C ASN A 580 -11.19 -29.43 33.06
N ILE A 581 -10.62 -30.23 33.97
CA ILE A 581 -9.19 -30.57 33.97
C ILE A 581 -8.84 -31.52 32.82
N ASP A 582 -9.71 -32.49 32.52
CA ASP A 582 -9.44 -33.46 31.45
C ASP A 582 -9.62 -32.84 30.06
N GLU A 583 -10.57 -31.92 29.89
CA GLU A 583 -10.74 -31.15 28.66
C GLU A 583 -9.58 -30.17 28.45
N PHE A 584 -9.11 -29.49 29.51
CA PHE A 584 -7.90 -28.66 29.44
C PHE A 584 -6.64 -29.49 29.16
N LYS A 585 -6.50 -30.69 29.73
CA LYS A 585 -5.37 -31.59 29.44
C LYS A 585 -5.38 -32.06 27.99
N LEU A 586 -6.53 -32.49 27.47
CA LEU A 586 -6.69 -32.89 26.08
C LEU A 586 -6.40 -31.72 25.12
N LYS A 587 -6.88 -30.52 25.45
CA LYS A 587 -6.62 -29.32 24.66
C LYS A 587 -5.14 -28.90 24.73
N ASN A 588 -4.51 -29.00 25.89
CA ASN A 588 -3.09 -28.71 26.06
C ASN A 588 -2.19 -29.76 25.37
N GLU A 589 -2.61 -31.02 25.36
CA GLU A 589 -1.92 -32.09 24.64
C GLU A 589 -2.08 -31.93 23.12
N HIS A 590 -3.26 -31.54 22.64
CA HIS A 590 -3.51 -31.20 21.25
C HIS A 590 -2.66 -29.99 20.81
N LEU A 591 -2.66 -28.92 21.60
CA LEU A 591 -1.84 -27.73 21.36
C LEU A 591 -0.34 -28.07 21.40
N SER A 592 0.10 -28.95 22.29
CA SER A 592 1.50 -29.40 22.34
C SER A 592 1.90 -30.24 21.13
N LYS A 593 0.99 -31.05 20.59
CA LYS A 593 1.20 -31.79 19.33
C LYS A 593 1.27 -30.82 18.17
N GLU A 594 0.31 -29.91 18.04
CA GLU A 594 0.27 -28.89 16.99
C GLU A 594 1.49 -27.98 17.02
N LEU A 595 1.94 -27.56 18.20
CA LEU A 595 3.16 -26.77 18.39
C LEU A 595 4.40 -27.53 17.89
N ASN A 596 4.54 -28.82 18.25
CA ASN A 596 5.62 -29.66 17.73
C ASN A 596 5.55 -29.84 16.21
N GLU A 597 4.36 -29.91 15.62
CA GLU A 597 4.22 -29.99 14.17
C GLU A 597 4.66 -28.69 13.49
N LYS A 598 4.25 -27.54 14.04
CA LYS A 598 4.64 -26.22 13.56
C LYS A 598 6.13 -25.95 13.75
N GLU A 599 6.75 -26.41 14.83
CA GLU A 599 8.21 -26.35 15.02
C GLU A 599 8.95 -27.18 13.97
N ARG A 600 8.47 -28.39 13.66
CA ARG A 600 9.05 -29.21 12.58
C ARG A 600 8.89 -28.55 11.21
N ASP A 601 7.76 -27.91 10.94
CA ASP A 601 7.53 -27.20 9.69
C ASP A 601 8.39 -25.95 9.58
N LEU A 602 8.56 -25.20 10.67
CA LEU A 602 9.49 -24.07 10.72
C LEU A 602 10.93 -24.51 10.47
N GLU A 603 11.36 -25.65 11.02
CA GLU A 603 12.71 -26.16 10.79
C GLU A 603 12.90 -26.62 9.32
N ARG A 604 11.89 -27.26 8.72
CA ARG A 604 11.90 -27.56 7.27
C ARG A 604 11.99 -26.29 6.43
N ASN A 605 11.21 -25.27 6.77
CA ASN A 605 11.22 -23.98 6.08
C ASN A 605 12.56 -23.26 6.25
N ARG A 606 13.21 -23.34 7.42
CA ARG A 606 14.57 -22.84 7.63
C ARG A 606 15.59 -23.51 6.73
N ILE A 607 15.55 -24.84 6.63
CA ILE A 607 16.45 -25.60 5.74
C ILE A 607 16.23 -25.22 4.27
N VAL A 608 14.97 -25.08 3.84
CA VAL A 608 14.62 -24.68 2.48
C VAL A 608 15.08 -23.25 2.19
N THR A 609 14.87 -22.33 3.13
CA THR A 609 15.34 -20.93 3.04
C THR A 609 16.86 -20.86 2.95
N ALA A 610 17.59 -21.64 3.75
CA ALA A 610 19.04 -21.72 3.69
C ALA A 610 19.54 -22.26 2.33
N LYS A 611 18.86 -23.26 1.75
CA LYS A 611 19.17 -23.76 0.40
C LYS A 611 18.95 -22.70 -0.67
N PHE A 612 17.82 -21.97 -0.61
CA PHE A 612 17.55 -20.88 -1.56
C PHE A 612 18.53 -19.71 -1.40
N GLN A 613 18.90 -19.36 -0.16
CA GLN A 613 19.92 -18.33 0.10
C GLN A 613 21.28 -18.73 -0.47
N ASN A 614 21.71 -19.98 -0.32
CA ASN A 614 22.94 -20.47 -0.94
C ASN A 614 22.86 -20.43 -2.47
N LYS A 615 21.71 -20.82 -3.05
CA LYS A 615 21.52 -20.76 -4.50
C LYS A 615 21.57 -19.33 -5.04
N VAL A 616 21.02 -18.37 -4.32
CA VAL A 616 21.10 -16.94 -4.67
C VAL A 616 22.55 -16.44 -4.59
N LYS A 617 23.30 -16.82 -3.55
CA LYS A 617 24.73 -16.46 -3.45
C LYS A 617 25.55 -17.01 -4.62
N GLU A 618 25.36 -18.28 -4.96
CA GLU A 618 26.02 -18.90 -6.13
C GLU A 618 25.70 -18.17 -7.44
N LEU A 619 24.43 -17.79 -7.66
CA LEU A 619 24.03 -17.06 -8.87
C LEU A 619 24.58 -15.63 -8.92
N VAL A 620 24.74 -14.99 -7.77
CA VAL A 620 25.38 -13.67 -7.67
C VAL A 620 26.87 -13.76 -8.01
N GLU A 621 27.56 -14.79 -7.50
CA GLU A 621 28.97 -15.04 -7.82
C GLU A 621 29.17 -15.39 -9.32
N GLU A 622 28.30 -16.21 -9.91
CA GLU A 622 28.30 -16.51 -11.35
C GLU A 622 28.07 -15.24 -12.19
N LYS A 623 27.13 -14.38 -11.77
CA LYS A 623 26.86 -13.10 -12.43
C LYS A 623 28.07 -12.16 -12.36
N GLU A 624 28.71 -12.04 -11.20
CA GLU A 624 29.89 -11.19 -10.99
C GLU A 624 31.06 -11.64 -11.87
N GLN A 625 31.31 -12.96 -11.95
CA GLN A 625 32.34 -13.54 -12.81
C GLN A 625 32.04 -13.35 -14.30
N LEU A 626 30.77 -13.44 -14.72
CA LEU A 626 30.35 -13.15 -16.10
C LEU A 626 30.52 -11.66 -16.43
N GLU A 627 30.18 -10.76 -15.52
CA GLU A 627 30.37 -9.31 -15.71
C GLU A 627 31.85 -8.94 -15.80
N GLU A 628 32.72 -9.59 -15.01
CA GLU A 628 34.17 -9.43 -15.10
C GLU A 628 34.71 -9.96 -16.44
N GLY A 629 34.26 -11.13 -16.90
CA GLY A 629 34.62 -11.66 -18.21
C GLY A 629 34.17 -10.77 -19.38
N LEU A 630 32.99 -10.16 -19.30
CA LEU A 630 32.53 -9.19 -20.30
C LEU A 630 33.36 -7.91 -20.29
N LYS A 631 33.81 -7.44 -19.13
CA LYS A 631 34.73 -6.29 -19.02
C LYS A 631 36.10 -6.61 -19.62
N GLU A 632 36.64 -7.80 -19.38
CA GLU A 632 37.91 -8.25 -19.96
C GLU A 632 37.81 -8.40 -21.49
N ILE A 633 36.70 -8.92 -22.02
CA ILE A 633 36.42 -8.97 -23.47
C ILE A 633 36.39 -7.56 -24.07
N LEU A 634 35.68 -6.64 -23.43
CA LEU A 634 35.58 -5.26 -23.92
C LEU A 634 36.93 -4.54 -23.88
N GLN A 635 37.75 -4.80 -22.86
CA GLN A 635 39.07 -4.22 -22.72
C GLN A 635 40.05 -4.77 -23.76
N THR A 636 40.04 -6.07 -24.01
CA THR A 636 40.87 -6.72 -25.05
C THR A 636 40.45 -6.32 -26.47
N ILE A 637 39.14 -6.18 -26.74
CA ILE A 637 38.65 -5.63 -28.02
C ILE A 637 39.13 -4.18 -28.21
N LYS A 638 39.13 -3.39 -27.13
CA LYS A 638 39.58 -2.00 -27.16
C LYS A 638 41.10 -1.89 -27.39
N GLU A 639 41.88 -2.79 -26.80
CA GLU A 639 43.34 -2.90 -27.01
C GLU A 639 43.69 -3.38 -28.44
N LEU A 640 42.91 -4.31 -29.00
CA LEU A 640 43.04 -4.75 -30.40
C LEU A 640 42.66 -3.66 -31.43
N GLN A 641 41.84 -2.68 -31.06
CA GLN A 641 41.48 -1.55 -31.92
C GLN A 641 42.54 -0.43 -31.93
N THR A 642 43.43 -0.39 -30.93
CA THR A 642 44.49 0.63 -30.81
C THR A 642 45.80 0.30 -31.54
N GLU A 643 46.02 -0.95 -31.98
CA GLU A 643 47.19 -1.32 -32.80
C GLU A 643 46.80 -1.81 -34.21
N PRO A 644 47.02 -1.02 -35.27
CA PRO A 644 46.72 -1.45 -36.64
C PRO A 644 47.89 -2.27 -37.19
N GLY A 645 47.98 -3.58 -36.86
CA GLY A 645 49.13 -4.32 -37.36
C GLY A 645 49.33 -5.80 -37.06
N ILE A 646 48.35 -6.60 -36.62
CA ILE A 646 48.58 -8.06 -36.50
C ILE A 646 47.39 -8.85 -37.05
N LYS A 647 47.56 -9.38 -38.27
CA LYS A 647 46.73 -10.47 -38.82
C LYS A 647 47.30 -11.80 -38.33
N GLY A 648 46.66 -12.38 -37.32
CA GLY A 648 46.90 -13.74 -36.86
C GLY A 648 45.87 -14.11 -35.82
N GLU A 649 45.27 -15.30 -35.92
CA GLU A 649 44.36 -15.87 -34.94
C GLU A 649 45.13 -16.15 -33.63
N THR A 650 45.31 -15.14 -32.78
CA THR A 650 45.77 -15.35 -31.41
C THR A 650 44.57 -15.84 -30.58
N PRO A 651 44.64 -17.04 -29.97
CA PRO A 651 43.55 -17.52 -29.13
C PRO A 651 43.36 -16.58 -27.94
N LEU A 652 42.14 -16.07 -27.80
CA LEU A 652 41.73 -15.14 -26.76
C LEU A 652 41.64 -15.89 -25.42
N ILE A 653 42.68 -15.79 -24.59
CA ILE A 653 42.69 -16.39 -23.24
C ILE A 653 42.13 -15.38 -22.27
N ILE A 654 40.94 -15.65 -21.74
CA ILE A 654 40.25 -14.79 -20.77
C ILE A 654 40.22 -15.54 -19.43
N PRO A 655 41.08 -15.18 -18.46
CA PRO A 655 41.24 -15.94 -17.21
C PRO A 655 39.98 -16.02 -16.36
N SER A 656 39.12 -14.98 -16.39
CA SER A 656 37.83 -14.98 -15.69
C SER A 656 36.83 -15.99 -16.27
N LEU A 657 36.80 -16.14 -17.60
CA LEU A 657 36.01 -17.15 -18.30
C LEU A 657 36.56 -18.56 -18.09
N GLU A 658 37.88 -18.74 -18.03
CA GLU A 658 38.48 -20.03 -17.67
C GLU A 658 38.17 -20.43 -16.22
N LYS A 659 38.15 -19.47 -15.28
CA LYS A 659 37.70 -19.72 -13.90
C LYS A 659 36.23 -20.11 -13.84
N LEU A 660 35.35 -19.46 -14.62
CA LEU A 660 33.93 -19.81 -14.71
C LEU A 660 33.73 -21.21 -15.32
N VAL A 661 34.47 -21.55 -16.37
CA VAL A 661 34.46 -22.89 -16.97
C VAL A 661 34.96 -23.94 -15.98
N ASN A 662 36.06 -23.68 -15.26
CA ASN A 662 36.54 -24.57 -14.21
C ASN A 662 35.55 -24.68 -13.02
N ALA A 663 34.81 -23.61 -12.70
CA ALA A 663 33.74 -23.63 -11.70
C ALA A 663 32.53 -24.45 -12.17
N LEU A 664 32.16 -24.37 -13.45
CA LEU A 664 31.11 -25.19 -14.06
C LEU A 664 31.52 -26.66 -14.17
N ASP A 665 32.76 -26.94 -14.54
CA ASP A 665 33.30 -28.30 -14.65
C ASP A 665 33.50 -28.92 -13.27
N SER A 666 33.91 -28.15 -12.25
CA SER A 666 33.93 -28.62 -10.86
C SER A 666 32.53 -28.78 -10.27
N LYS A 667 31.53 -27.99 -10.69
CA LYS A 667 30.11 -28.20 -10.34
C LYS A 667 29.53 -29.47 -10.99
N ASN A 668 30.00 -29.82 -12.19
CA ASN A 668 29.66 -31.09 -12.86
C ASN A 668 30.41 -32.28 -12.25
N ALA A 669 31.65 -32.10 -11.78
CA ALA A 669 32.46 -33.14 -11.15
C ALA A 669 32.08 -33.39 -9.66
N ALA A 670 31.72 -32.33 -8.92
CA ALA A 670 31.19 -32.41 -7.56
C ALA A 670 29.68 -32.72 -7.53
N GLY A 671 29.03 -32.70 -8.71
CA GLY A 671 27.61 -32.93 -8.95
C GLY A 671 27.19 -34.39 -9.12
N VAL A 672 28.06 -35.37 -8.87
CA VAL A 672 27.59 -36.73 -8.50
C VAL A 672 27.29 -36.72 -7.00
N PHE A 673 26.37 -35.83 -6.62
CA PHE A 673 25.58 -35.99 -5.42
C PHE A 673 24.81 -37.31 -5.56
N ASP A 674 24.55 -38.00 -4.45
CA ASP A 674 23.96 -39.35 -4.38
C ASP A 674 22.48 -39.42 -4.81
N ALA A 675 22.09 -38.59 -5.79
CA ALA A 675 20.79 -38.51 -6.42
C ALA A 675 20.41 -39.81 -7.10
N ASN A 676 21.37 -40.56 -7.65
CA ASN A 676 21.08 -41.89 -8.21
C ASN A 676 20.68 -42.89 -7.12
N LEU A 677 21.26 -42.84 -5.91
CA LEU A 677 20.86 -43.71 -4.80
C LEU A 677 19.53 -43.25 -4.19
N HIS A 678 19.32 -41.94 -4.06
CA HIS A 678 18.06 -41.39 -3.53
C HIS A 678 16.89 -41.61 -4.51
N LEU A 679 17.08 -41.39 -5.81
CA LEU A 679 16.09 -41.70 -6.84
C LEU A 679 15.85 -43.20 -6.92
N LYS A 680 16.89 -44.04 -6.78
CA LYS A 680 16.69 -45.50 -6.74
C LYS A 680 15.91 -45.96 -5.51
N ALA A 681 16.20 -45.42 -4.33
CA ALA A 681 15.42 -45.69 -3.12
C ALA A 681 13.96 -45.22 -3.25
N GLN A 682 13.74 -44.05 -3.87
CA GLN A 682 12.39 -43.52 -4.10
C GLN A 682 11.64 -44.36 -5.15
N VAL A 683 12.32 -44.81 -6.20
CA VAL A 683 11.78 -45.73 -7.21
C VAL A 683 11.44 -47.08 -6.58
N ASP A 684 12.32 -47.65 -5.76
CA ASP A 684 12.06 -48.92 -5.07
C ASP A 684 10.90 -48.82 -4.07
N GLN A 685 10.77 -47.69 -3.37
CA GLN A 685 9.65 -47.40 -2.48
C GLN A 685 8.33 -47.25 -3.25
N LEU A 686 8.35 -46.55 -4.39
CA LEU A 686 7.19 -46.43 -5.27
C LEU A 686 6.81 -47.78 -5.90
N ILE A 687 7.78 -48.61 -6.27
CA ILE A 687 7.54 -49.97 -6.77
C ILE A 687 6.91 -50.84 -5.67
N GLY A 688 7.37 -50.73 -4.42
CA GLY A 688 6.77 -51.42 -3.27
C GLY A 688 5.32 -51.01 -3.05
N ARG A 689 5.06 -49.70 -2.98
CA ARG A 689 3.71 -49.17 -2.78
C ARG A 689 2.77 -49.46 -3.95
N ASN A 690 3.29 -49.50 -5.19
CA ASN A 690 2.49 -49.90 -6.35
C ASN A 690 2.13 -51.39 -6.29
N LYS A 691 3.02 -52.27 -5.80
CA LYS A 691 2.71 -53.68 -5.56
C LYS A 691 1.66 -53.84 -4.44
N GLU A 692 1.78 -53.10 -3.35
CA GLU A 692 0.79 -53.10 -2.26
C GLU A 692 -0.59 -52.67 -2.76
N LEU A 693 -0.67 -51.55 -3.50
CA LEU A 693 -1.93 -51.07 -4.08
C LEU A 693 -2.53 -52.07 -5.08
N ARG A 694 -1.70 -52.79 -5.84
CA ARG A 694 -2.19 -53.85 -6.74
C ARG A 694 -2.78 -55.03 -5.97
N GLU A 695 -2.16 -55.44 -4.86
CA GLU A 695 -2.70 -56.51 -4.01
C GLU A 695 -3.96 -56.04 -3.25
N GLU A 696 -4.00 -54.80 -2.74
CA GLU A 696 -5.20 -54.22 -2.14
C GLU A 696 -6.36 -54.16 -3.15
N LEU A 697 -6.10 -53.71 -4.38
CA LEU A 697 -7.11 -53.65 -5.42
C LEU A 697 -7.59 -55.05 -5.84
N LYS A 698 -6.69 -56.04 -5.85
CA LYS A 698 -7.04 -57.44 -6.10
C LYS A 698 -7.89 -58.02 -4.96
N ASN A 699 -7.56 -57.72 -3.71
CA ASN A 699 -8.34 -58.14 -2.54
C ASN A 699 -9.71 -57.47 -2.51
N ALA A 700 -9.79 -56.16 -2.76
CA ALA A 700 -11.06 -55.44 -2.84
C ALA A 700 -11.94 -55.98 -3.97
N ARG A 701 -11.36 -56.33 -5.13
CA ARG A 701 -12.11 -57.01 -6.21
C ARG A 701 -12.62 -58.38 -5.78
N LYS A 702 -11.81 -59.15 -5.05
CA LYS A 702 -12.22 -60.46 -4.53
C LYS A 702 -13.36 -60.32 -3.51
N GLU A 703 -13.26 -59.39 -2.57
CA GLU A 703 -14.31 -59.09 -1.60
C GLU A 703 -15.59 -58.60 -2.29
N ALA A 704 -15.48 -57.75 -3.31
CA ALA A 704 -16.63 -57.32 -4.11
C ALA A 704 -17.30 -58.51 -4.82
N THR A 705 -16.51 -59.44 -5.37
CA THR A 705 -17.07 -60.66 -5.97
C THR A 705 -17.74 -61.56 -4.94
N ASP A 706 -17.15 -61.71 -3.75
CA ASP A 706 -17.71 -62.53 -2.67
C ASP A 706 -19.02 -61.92 -2.13
N CYS A 707 -19.06 -60.60 -1.93
CA CYS A 707 -20.27 -59.86 -1.58
C CYS A 707 -21.35 -59.97 -2.66
N SER A 708 -20.98 -59.87 -3.93
CA SER A 708 -21.91 -60.04 -5.06
C SER A 708 -22.50 -61.46 -5.10
N GLN A 709 -21.68 -62.49 -4.89
CA GLN A 709 -22.15 -63.87 -4.77
C GLN A 709 -23.07 -64.07 -3.56
N HIS A 710 -22.75 -63.47 -2.41
CA HIS A 710 -23.62 -63.51 -1.24
C HIS A 710 -24.97 -62.84 -1.52
N LEU A 711 -24.96 -61.69 -2.17
CA LEU A 711 -26.16 -60.95 -2.56
C LEU A 711 -27.00 -61.79 -3.54
N ALA A 712 -26.39 -62.44 -4.53
CA ALA A 712 -27.09 -63.35 -5.44
C ALA A 712 -27.75 -64.53 -4.69
N LYS A 713 -27.07 -65.12 -3.70
CA LYS A 713 -27.65 -66.19 -2.86
C LYS A 713 -28.83 -65.68 -2.02
N VAL A 714 -28.74 -64.47 -1.47
CA VAL A 714 -29.82 -63.85 -0.70
C VAL A 714 -31.02 -63.57 -1.62
N ASN A 715 -30.79 -63.02 -2.80
CA ASN A 715 -31.86 -62.76 -3.77
C ASN A 715 -32.57 -64.06 -4.20
N LEU A 716 -31.83 -65.16 -4.41
CA LEU A 716 -32.46 -66.46 -4.68
C LEU A 716 -33.30 -66.96 -3.49
N LYS A 717 -32.85 -66.74 -2.25
CA LYS A 717 -33.66 -67.05 -1.06
C LYS A 717 -34.92 -66.19 -0.99
N VAL A 718 -34.81 -64.90 -1.26
CA VAL A 718 -35.95 -63.98 -1.32
C VAL A 718 -36.95 -64.44 -2.39
N GLU A 719 -36.48 -64.75 -3.59
CA GLU A 719 -37.33 -65.23 -4.68
C GLU A 719 -38.02 -66.56 -4.32
N ASN A 720 -37.34 -67.47 -3.63
CA ASN A 720 -37.92 -68.71 -3.12
C ASN A 720 -38.97 -68.45 -2.05
N LEU A 721 -38.70 -67.56 -1.09
CA LEU A 721 -39.67 -67.15 -0.06
C LEU A 721 -40.87 -66.43 -0.68
N GLU A 722 -40.67 -65.61 -1.70
CA GLU A 722 -41.76 -64.95 -2.45
C GLU A 722 -42.62 -65.98 -3.19
N LYS A 723 -42.01 -66.99 -3.82
CA LYS A 723 -42.73 -68.13 -4.42
C LYS A 723 -43.51 -68.91 -3.37
N GLU A 724 -42.92 -69.16 -2.20
CA GLU A 724 -43.58 -69.84 -1.08
C GLU A 724 -44.74 -69.01 -0.51
N ILE A 725 -44.56 -67.70 -0.31
CA ILE A 725 -45.63 -66.76 0.05
C ILE A 725 -46.73 -66.76 -1.01
N CYS A 726 -46.39 -66.81 -2.29
CA CYS A 726 -47.37 -66.89 -3.38
C CYS A 726 -48.16 -68.20 -3.33
N LEU A 727 -47.48 -69.34 -3.07
CA LEU A 727 -48.11 -70.65 -2.88
C LEU A 727 -49.03 -70.64 -1.65
N LEU A 728 -48.59 -70.07 -0.52
CA LEU A 728 -49.40 -69.90 0.68
C LEU A 728 -50.63 -69.00 0.43
N ARG A 729 -50.47 -67.92 -0.36
CA ARG A 729 -51.59 -67.06 -0.77
C ARG A 729 -52.60 -67.81 -1.66
N LYS A 730 -52.13 -68.73 -2.52
CA LYS A 730 -52.98 -69.60 -3.36
C LYS A 730 -53.62 -70.75 -2.56
N ALA A 731 -52.98 -71.22 -1.50
CA ALA A 731 -53.48 -72.27 -0.60
C ALA A 731 -54.50 -71.76 0.44
N LYS A 732 -54.91 -70.48 0.38
CA LYS A 732 -55.85 -69.81 1.30
C LYS A 732 -57.32 -70.30 1.17
N GLY A 733 -57.50 -71.56 0.78
CA GLY A 733 -58.80 -72.26 0.66
C GLY A 733 -58.81 -73.71 1.14
N SER A 734 -57.73 -74.26 1.70
CA SER A 734 -57.73 -75.62 2.27
C SER A 734 -56.72 -75.75 3.41
N ASN A 735 -57.15 -76.22 4.59
CA ASN A 735 -56.36 -76.43 5.82
C ASN A 735 -54.90 -76.85 5.54
N VAL A 736 -53.95 -75.95 5.82
CA VAL A 736 -52.53 -76.26 5.79
C VAL A 736 -52.07 -76.58 7.21
N VAL A 737 -51.71 -77.83 7.44
CA VAL A 737 -50.95 -78.30 8.60
C VAL A 737 -49.52 -77.76 8.46
N PHE A 738 -49.07 -76.96 9.42
CA PHE A 738 -47.68 -76.50 9.46
C PHE A 738 -46.77 -77.67 9.83
N ARG A 739 -45.81 -77.99 8.96
CA ARG A 739 -44.73 -78.93 9.25
C ARG A 739 -43.72 -78.21 10.16
N GLY A 740 -43.61 -78.67 11.41
CA GLY A 740 -42.56 -78.22 12.34
C GLY A 740 -41.18 -78.47 11.75
N ILE A 741 -40.31 -77.47 11.82
CA ILE A 741 -38.90 -77.58 11.43
C ILE A 741 -38.17 -78.27 12.58
N ASP A 742 -37.55 -79.42 12.30
CA ASP A 742 -36.70 -80.14 13.26
C ASP A 742 -35.48 -79.28 13.63
N LEU A 743 -35.14 -79.30 14.93
CA LEU A 743 -33.93 -78.67 15.46
C LEU A 743 -32.68 -79.52 15.10
N PRO A 744 -31.53 -78.90 14.80
CA PRO A 744 -30.26 -79.60 14.72
C PRO A 744 -29.86 -80.21 16.08
N ASP A 745 -29.20 -81.36 16.03
CA ASP A 745 -28.75 -82.12 17.20
C ASP A 745 -27.99 -81.25 18.22
N GLY A 746 -28.51 -81.17 19.45
CA GLY A 746 -27.73 -80.73 20.62
C GLY A 746 -28.29 -79.57 21.48
N MET A 747 -29.50 -79.06 21.26
CA MET A 747 -30.07 -78.01 22.12
C MET A 747 -31.32 -78.49 22.90
N THR A 748 -31.22 -78.45 24.22
CA THR A 748 -32.34 -78.70 25.15
C THR A 748 -33.41 -77.61 25.01
N PRO A 749 -34.71 -77.95 25.12
CA PRO A 749 -35.81 -77.02 24.88
C PRO A 749 -35.88 -75.97 26.00
N SER A 750 -35.38 -74.77 25.71
CA SER A 750 -35.59 -73.57 26.51
C SER A 750 -37.01 -73.03 26.31
N SER A 751 -37.48 -72.24 27.27
CA SER A 751 -38.83 -71.65 27.48
C SER A 751 -39.60 -71.17 26.24
N ALA A 752 -38.94 -70.90 25.12
CA ALA A 752 -39.53 -70.54 23.84
C ALA A 752 -40.48 -71.62 23.27
N ASN A 753 -40.19 -72.92 23.44
CA ASN A 753 -41.05 -73.98 22.92
C ASN A 753 -42.36 -74.13 23.71
N ILE A 754 -42.32 -73.91 25.04
CA ILE A 754 -43.52 -73.88 25.87
C ILE A 754 -44.37 -72.65 25.51
N ILE A 755 -43.73 -71.48 25.36
CA ILE A 755 -44.39 -70.23 24.98
C ILE A 755 -45.06 -70.36 23.60
N ASN A 756 -44.41 -70.96 22.61
CA ASN A 756 -45.03 -71.20 21.30
C ASN A 756 -46.20 -72.19 21.39
N SER A 757 -46.10 -73.27 22.18
CA SER A 757 -47.23 -74.19 22.37
C SER A 757 -48.42 -73.54 23.08
N GLN A 758 -48.18 -72.62 24.02
CA GLN A 758 -49.22 -71.85 24.69
C GLN A 758 -49.84 -70.80 23.77
N ASN A 759 -49.04 -70.16 22.92
CA ASN A 759 -49.51 -69.21 21.91
C ASN A 759 -50.36 -69.90 20.84
N GLU A 760 -49.97 -71.08 20.37
CA GLU A 760 -50.81 -71.88 19.45
C GLU A 760 -52.13 -72.29 20.11
N TYR A 761 -52.11 -72.70 21.39
CA TYR A 761 -53.33 -73.04 22.13
C TYR A 761 -54.26 -71.82 22.32
N LEU A 762 -53.71 -70.62 22.58
CA LEU A 762 -54.46 -69.36 22.66
C LEU A 762 -55.08 -68.96 21.32
N ILE A 763 -54.35 -69.11 20.22
CA ILE A 763 -54.86 -68.85 18.87
C ILE A 763 -55.99 -69.84 18.56
N HIS A 764 -55.86 -71.10 18.96
CA HIS A 764 -56.90 -72.12 18.76
C HIS A 764 -58.18 -71.81 19.55
N ILE A 765 -58.07 -71.30 20.79
CA ILE A 765 -59.24 -70.83 21.57
C ILE A 765 -59.87 -69.59 20.93
N LEU A 766 -59.08 -68.61 20.51
CA LEU A 766 -59.59 -67.39 19.86
C LEU A 766 -60.30 -67.67 18.53
N GLN A 767 -59.87 -68.70 17.79
CA GLN A 767 -60.53 -69.13 16.56
C GLN A 767 -61.84 -69.89 16.83
N VAL A 768 -61.94 -70.65 17.93
CA VAL A 768 -63.17 -71.35 18.31
C VAL A 768 -64.21 -70.40 18.92
N VAL A 769 -63.80 -69.30 19.56
CA VAL A 769 -64.71 -68.29 20.14
C VAL A 769 -65.30 -67.34 19.08
N ASN A 770 -64.69 -67.20 17.89
CA ASN A 770 -65.21 -66.36 16.80
C ASN A 770 -66.20 -67.08 15.85
N PHE A 771 -66.57 -68.33 16.13
CA PHE A 771 -67.55 -69.11 15.33
C PHE A 771 -68.69 -69.74 16.16
N LEU A 772 -68.96 -69.19 17.34
CA LEU A 772 -70.20 -69.29 18.12
C LEU A 772 -70.66 -67.86 18.46
#